data_AF-A0A162KQT1-F1
#
_entry.id   AF-A0A162KQT1-F1
#
_cell.length_a   1.000
_cell.length_b   1.000
_cell.length_c   1.000
_cell.angle_alpha   90.00
_cell.angle_beta   90.00
_cell.angle_gamma   90.00
#
_symmetry.space_group_name_H-M   'P 1'
#
loop_
_entity.id
_entity.type
_entity.pdbx_description
1 polymer ?
#
loop_
_entity_poly.entity_id
_entity_poly.type
_entity_poly.pdbx_seq_one_letter_code
_entity_poly.pdbx_strand_id
1 'polypeptide(L)'
;MSDTTYPTITQCALVAAAFKILLFPAYKSTDFEVHRNWLAITNSLPVSEWYYEDTSQWTLDYPPFFAYFEWLMSHVARLADPAMVRVFNLEYDSWQTVYFQRTTVIITELLLAYALQLFVESSPRPSRRAAHAVALSVLLSPGLLIIDHIHFQYNGFMYGILVLSLVLARGGKDSLLASGLVFAALLCFKHIYVYLAPAYFVFLLRAYCLSPKSVFDIQFGNCLKLGGGIVAIVAAAFGPFAALKQMPQMMSRLFPFARGLCHAYWAPNVWALYSFADRALIALAPRLGLDIKAEALQSVTRGLVGDTSFAVLPEISARTCFALTLLFQVLPLIKLFMQPKPTWENFIGATTLCGYASFLFGYHVHEKAILLVIIPFSLIALRDRRHFSTFRPLAVAGHVSLFPLLFTPAEFPIKTVYTLLWLVIFLAAFDRLVPASNTPRFFPLDRFNTLYFALCIPLVLYTSLVHQLVFGQRLEFLPLMLTSVYTALRDGDLRPQIHDRCADDPNGPNEGAMPRNVAHGNSLLWIDLLNKKEAGKKVTREDLDQILGHCQAVTDMPAAYFAEELIEAYPDAKVILTTRDTESWFASMTTALRPMLDGPLAAFTATTDQLLLMPTRWIPALLQTLDRVLFQKDFAANGRHAYEAHNARVRALVPAGKLLEYHVREGWAPLCAFLGREVPEDGAAGGGTPHLNSSEEFAANYHGLNYRLLLGQGKRLLDMAAYTALVVVVAGAAARRWGFKWSDLV
;
A
#
# COMPACT_ATOMS: atom_id res chain seq x y z
N MET A 1 -8.87 8.17 -28.69
CA MET A 1 -8.21 7.65 -27.48
C MET A 1 -6.88 7.09 -27.96
N SER A 2 -5.80 7.83 -27.80
CA SER A 2 -4.45 7.29 -28.02
C SER A 2 -4.14 6.34 -26.87
N ASP A 3 -3.92 5.07 -27.20
CA ASP A 3 -3.38 4.07 -26.28
C ASP A 3 -2.08 4.60 -25.69
N THR A 4 -2.12 4.97 -24.42
CA THR A 4 -0.87 5.11 -23.65
C THR A 4 -0.40 3.70 -23.36
N THR A 5 0.59 3.24 -24.13
CA THR A 5 1.19 1.91 -24.04
C THR A 5 1.92 1.76 -22.70
N TYR A 6 1.24 1.26 -21.68
CA TYR A 6 1.90 0.82 -20.45
C TYR A 6 2.61 -0.51 -20.70
N PRO A 7 3.77 -0.76 -20.06
CA PRO A 7 4.43 -2.06 -20.18
C PRO A 7 3.52 -3.14 -19.60
N THR A 8 3.39 -4.24 -20.35
CA THR A 8 2.63 -5.42 -19.93
C THR A 8 3.35 -6.16 -18.80
N ILE A 9 2.62 -6.96 -18.02
CA ILE A 9 3.22 -7.81 -16.97
C ILE A 9 4.30 -8.72 -17.57
N THR A 10 4.04 -9.30 -18.75
CA THR A 10 5.01 -10.14 -19.47
C THR A 10 6.27 -9.38 -19.85
N GLN A 11 6.17 -8.17 -20.42
CA GLN A 11 7.34 -7.35 -20.75
C GLN A 11 8.16 -7.01 -19.50
N CYS A 12 7.49 -6.62 -18.40
CA CYS A 12 8.16 -6.37 -17.14
C CYS A 12 8.82 -7.63 -16.56
N ALA A 13 8.17 -8.79 -16.66
CA ALA A 13 8.72 -10.07 -16.20
C ALA A 13 9.99 -10.45 -16.98
N LEU A 14 10.00 -10.24 -18.31
CA LEU A 14 11.19 -10.50 -19.14
C LEU A 14 12.36 -9.58 -18.76
N VAL A 15 12.11 -8.28 -18.60
CA VAL A 15 13.15 -7.32 -18.18
C VAL A 15 13.64 -7.63 -16.76
N ALA A 16 12.72 -7.99 -15.85
CA ALA A 16 13.07 -8.38 -14.48
C ALA A 16 13.91 -9.67 -14.46
N ALA A 17 13.57 -10.66 -15.28
CA ALA A 17 14.34 -11.90 -15.42
C ALA A 17 15.75 -11.61 -15.96
N ALA A 18 15.87 -10.77 -16.98
CA ALA A 18 17.18 -10.35 -17.51
C ALA A 18 18.02 -9.66 -16.43
N PHE A 19 17.43 -8.76 -15.64
CA PHE A 19 18.11 -8.13 -14.51
C PHE A 19 18.52 -9.15 -13.43
N LYS A 20 17.65 -10.10 -13.10
CA LYS A 20 17.94 -11.16 -12.10
C LYS A 20 19.07 -12.09 -12.55
N ILE A 21 19.20 -12.36 -13.86
CA ILE A 21 20.33 -13.13 -14.41
C ILE A 21 21.67 -12.41 -14.16
N LEU A 22 21.70 -11.08 -14.25
CA LEU A 22 22.91 -10.30 -13.94
C LEU A 22 23.30 -10.39 -12.45
N LEU A 23 22.39 -10.80 -11.57
CA LEU A 23 22.63 -10.98 -10.14
C LEU A 23 23.11 -12.39 -9.77
N PHE A 24 23.28 -13.30 -10.72
CA PHE A 24 23.75 -14.67 -10.41
C PHE A 24 25.09 -14.73 -9.66
N PRO A 25 26.08 -13.85 -9.93
CA PRO A 25 27.33 -13.80 -9.16
C PRO A 25 27.20 -13.24 -7.74
N ALA A 26 26.03 -12.74 -7.35
CA ALA A 26 25.84 -12.09 -6.05
C ALA A 26 25.98 -13.09 -4.89
N TYR A 27 26.07 -12.51 -3.68
CA TYR A 27 26.07 -13.20 -2.39
C TYR A 27 25.16 -14.44 -2.34
N LYS A 28 25.68 -15.53 -1.75
CA LYS A 28 24.95 -16.77 -1.44
C LYS A 28 24.74 -16.84 0.07
N SER A 29 23.48 -16.95 0.49
CA SER A 29 23.20 -17.16 1.91
C SER A 29 23.29 -18.64 2.30
N THR A 30 23.16 -18.93 3.59
CA THR A 30 22.99 -20.29 4.09
C THR A 30 21.80 -21.02 3.44
N ASP A 31 20.73 -20.30 3.07
CA ASP A 31 19.54 -20.89 2.44
C ASP A 31 19.87 -21.50 1.06
N PHE A 32 20.93 -21.03 0.37
CA PHE A 32 21.40 -21.62 -0.89
C PHE A 32 21.86 -23.08 -0.68
N GLU A 33 22.67 -23.32 0.35
CA GLU A 33 23.13 -24.67 0.72
C GLU A 33 22.01 -25.51 1.31
N VAL A 34 21.09 -24.92 2.07
CA VAL A 34 19.90 -25.62 2.59
C VAL A 34 19.10 -26.24 1.44
N HIS A 35 18.76 -25.46 0.43
CA HIS A 35 18.02 -25.96 -0.73
C HIS A 35 18.85 -26.93 -1.59
N ARG A 36 20.17 -26.74 -1.71
CA ARG A 36 21.04 -27.74 -2.36
C ARG A 36 20.99 -29.07 -1.62
N ASN A 37 21.03 -29.03 -0.28
CA ASN A 37 20.94 -30.24 0.53
C ASN A 37 19.59 -30.92 0.41
N TRP A 38 18.49 -30.17 0.32
CA TRP A 38 17.16 -30.75 0.12
C TRP A 38 17.03 -31.44 -1.24
N LEU A 39 17.60 -30.88 -2.30
CA LEU A 39 17.71 -31.56 -3.60
C LEU A 39 18.51 -32.87 -3.47
N ALA A 40 19.59 -32.88 -2.69
CA ALA A 40 20.40 -34.07 -2.49
C ALA A 40 19.69 -35.17 -1.68
N ILE A 41 19.06 -34.80 -0.55
CA ILE A 41 18.26 -35.70 0.29
C ILE A 41 17.18 -36.37 -0.55
N THR A 42 16.39 -35.55 -1.25
CA THR A 42 15.25 -36.06 -2.01
C THR A 42 15.66 -36.92 -3.21
N ASN A 43 16.81 -36.63 -3.84
CA ASN A 43 17.30 -37.43 -4.97
C ASN A 43 17.96 -38.75 -4.56
N SER A 44 18.79 -38.71 -3.52
CA SER A 44 19.71 -39.80 -3.19
C SER A 44 19.11 -40.82 -2.22
N LEU A 45 18.10 -40.44 -1.45
CA LEU A 45 17.54 -41.27 -0.38
C LEU A 45 16.10 -41.68 -0.68
N PRO A 46 15.65 -42.85 -0.20
CA PRO A 46 14.24 -43.23 -0.25
C PRO A 46 13.40 -42.28 0.59
N VAL A 47 12.11 -42.15 0.25
CA VAL A 47 11.14 -41.29 0.97
C VAL A 47 11.11 -41.57 2.48
N SER A 48 11.41 -42.81 2.88
CA SER A 48 11.51 -43.21 4.28
C SER A 48 12.67 -42.59 5.06
N GLU A 49 13.61 -41.92 4.41
CA GLU A 49 14.76 -41.31 5.08
C GLU A 49 14.76 -39.78 5.00
N TRP A 50 13.87 -39.18 4.20
CA TRP A 50 13.89 -37.73 3.93
C TRP A 50 13.85 -36.84 5.17
N TYR A 51 13.08 -37.21 6.20
CA TYR A 51 12.96 -36.44 7.45
C TYR A 51 13.82 -37.01 8.61
N TYR A 52 14.56 -38.08 8.36
CA TYR A 52 15.47 -38.71 9.32
C TYR A 52 16.93 -38.37 9.04
N GLU A 53 17.28 -38.10 7.79
CA GLU A 53 18.61 -37.65 7.38
C GLU A 53 19.06 -36.43 8.21
N ASP A 54 20.23 -36.53 8.82
CA ASP A 54 20.82 -35.52 9.70
C ASP A 54 22.35 -35.40 9.59
N THR A 55 22.95 -35.94 8.52
CA THR A 55 24.40 -35.79 8.24
C THR A 55 24.80 -34.32 8.15
N SER A 56 23.86 -33.49 7.68
CA SER A 56 23.97 -32.03 7.67
C SER A 56 23.06 -31.42 8.72
N GLN A 57 23.45 -30.27 9.27
CA GLN A 57 22.55 -29.43 10.06
C GLN A 57 21.37 -28.88 9.23
N TRP A 58 21.49 -28.88 7.90
CA TRP A 58 20.47 -28.38 6.97
C TRP A 58 19.42 -29.45 6.64
N THR A 59 18.67 -29.88 7.64
CA THR A 59 17.65 -30.93 7.48
C THR A 59 16.42 -30.46 6.72
N LEU A 60 15.62 -31.40 6.21
CA LEU A 60 14.38 -31.09 5.50
C LEU A 60 13.30 -30.60 6.49
N ASP A 61 13.06 -29.29 6.48
CA ASP A 61 12.23 -28.61 7.47
C ASP A 61 10.89 -28.07 6.90
N TYR A 62 10.62 -28.34 5.62
CA TYR A 62 9.37 -27.93 4.96
C TYR A 62 8.38 -29.10 4.82
N PRO A 63 7.07 -28.83 4.72
CA PRO A 63 6.09 -29.90 4.62
C PRO A 63 6.14 -30.64 3.27
N PRO A 64 5.48 -31.81 3.18
CA PRO A 64 5.68 -32.78 2.10
C PRO A 64 5.55 -32.29 0.66
N PHE A 65 4.63 -31.35 0.35
CA PHE A 65 4.52 -30.87 -1.03
C PHE A 65 5.76 -30.13 -1.49
N PHE A 66 6.45 -29.44 -0.58
CA PHE A 66 7.73 -28.82 -0.91
C PHE A 66 8.82 -29.88 -1.09
N ALA A 67 8.82 -30.94 -0.27
CA ALA A 67 9.73 -32.07 -0.45
C ALA A 67 9.52 -32.75 -1.81
N TYR A 68 8.28 -32.95 -2.24
CA TYR A 68 7.97 -33.48 -3.59
C TYR A 68 8.38 -32.52 -4.71
N PHE A 69 8.28 -31.22 -4.47
CA PHE A 69 8.76 -30.20 -5.41
C PHE A 69 10.28 -30.24 -5.56
N GLU A 70 11.03 -30.29 -4.46
CA GLU A 70 12.49 -30.49 -4.47
C GLU A 70 12.85 -31.81 -5.13
N TRP A 71 12.15 -32.90 -4.82
CA TRP A 71 12.34 -34.21 -5.46
C TRP A 71 12.15 -34.14 -6.99
N LEU A 72 11.10 -33.48 -7.47
CA LEU A 72 10.88 -33.32 -8.92
C LEU A 72 12.03 -32.52 -9.56
N MET A 73 12.43 -31.41 -8.95
CA MET A 73 13.55 -30.60 -9.42
C MET A 73 14.88 -31.34 -9.37
N SER A 74 15.08 -32.20 -8.38
CA SER A 74 16.35 -32.90 -8.15
C SER A 74 16.73 -33.81 -9.31
N HIS A 75 15.75 -34.31 -10.07
CA HIS A 75 16.01 -35.10 -11.27
C HIS A 75 16.66 -34.27 -12.38
N VAL A 76 16.22 -33.01 -12.54
CA VAL A 76 16.84 -32.06 -13.47
C VAL A 76 18.17 -31.56 -12.90
N ALA A 77 18.24 -31.34 -11.58
CA ALA A 77 19.45 -30.94 -10.87
C ALA A 77 20.60 -31.94 -11.11
N ARG A 78 20.31 -33.24 -11.03
CA ARG A 78 21.26 -34.32 -11.32
C ARG A 78 21.82 -34.27 -12.74
N LEU A 79 21.04 -33.80 -13.72
CA LEU A 79 21.49 -33.63 -15.10
C LEU A 79 22.35 -32.37 -15.26
N ALA A 80 22.04 -31.30 -14.52
CA ALA A 80 22.78 -30.04 -14.56
C ALA A 80 24.14 -30.14 -13.86
N ASP A 81 24.18 -30.77 -12.68
CA ASP A 81 25.40 -31.07 -11.93
C ASP A 81 25.18 -32.30 -11.03
N PRO A 82 25.73 -33.47 -11.41
CA PRO A 82 25.61 -34.68 -10.61
C PRO A 82 26.21 -34.59 -9.20
N ALA A 83 27.11 -33.64 -8.93
CA ALA A 83 27.72 -33.48 -7.62
C ALA A 83 26.81 -32.73 -6.63
N MET A 84 25.89 -31.89 -7.12
CA MET A 84 25.01 -31.09 -6.25
C MET A 84 23.99 -31.95 -5.48
N VAL A 85 23.62 -33.10 -6.04
CA VAL A 85 22.62 -34.02 -5.46
C VAL A 85 23.23 -35.08 -4.53
N ARG A 86 24.54 -35.00 -4.24
CA ARG A 86 25.19 -35.91 -3.28
C ARG A 86 25.02 -35.39 -1.85
N VAL A 87 24.46 -36.22 -0.96
CA VAL A 87 24.13 -35.82 0.42
C VAL A 87 25.37 -35.42 1.21
N PHE A 88 26.49 -36.12 1.05
CA PHE A 88 27.74 -35.86 1.76
C PHE A 88 28.54 -34.65 1.22
N ASN A 89 28.10 -34.02 0.13
CA ASN A 89 28.81 -32.92 -0.51
C ASN A 89 28.37 -31.59 0.09
N LEU A 90 28.72 -31.40 1.38
CA LEU A 90 28.32 -30.25 2.17
C LEU A 90 29.02 -28.97 1.69
N GLU A 91 28.27 -27.86 1.71
CA GLU A 91 28.75 -26.54 1.27
C GLU A 91 29.26 -26.53 -0.18
N TYR A 92 28.77 -27.48 -1.00
CA TYR A 92 29.18 -27.60 -2.38
C TYR A 92 28.57 -26.51 -3.23
N ASP A 93 29.44 -25.76 -3.91
CA ASP A 93 29.03 -24.86 -4.96
C ASP A 93 29.85 -25.06 -6.24
N SER A 94 29.14 -24.91 -7.36
CA SER A 94 29.68 -24.86 -8.70
C SER A 94 28.88 -23.82 -9.47
N TRP A 95 29.44 -23.29 -10.56
CA TRP A 95 28.68 -22.37 -11.41
C TRP A 95 27.43 -23.04 -12.00
N GLN A 96 27.49 -24.34 -12.30
CA GLN A 96 26.36 -25.14 -12.75
C GLN A 96 25.26 -25.20 -11.68
N THR A 97 25.64 -25.40 -10.40
CA THR A 97 24.71 -25.36 -9.26
C THR A 97 24.06 -23.99 -9.11
N VAL A 98 24.86 -22.91 -9.19
CA VAL A 98 24.36 -21.54 -9.14
C VAL A 98 23.40 -21.25 -10.29
N TYR A 99 23.76 -21.58 -11.53
CA TYR A 99 22.89 -21.41 -12.68
C TYR A 99 21.59 -22.17 -12.53
N PHE A 100 21.66 -23.42 -12.10
CA PHE A 100 20.48 -24.26 -11.90
C PHE A 100 19.54 -23.64 -10.86
N GLN A 101 20.03 -23.45 -9.64
CA GLN A 101 19.23 -22.95 -8.53
C GLN A 101 18.65 -21.55 -8.78
N ARG A 102 19.45 -20.61 -9.30
CA ARG A 102 18.94 -19.25 -9.57
C ARG A 102 17.92 -19.24 -10.71
N THR A 103 18.11 -20.08 -11.72
CA THR A 103 17.17 -20.22 -12.84
C THR A 103 15.84 -20.84 -12.39
N THR A 104 15.86 -21.87 -11.53
CA THR A 104 14.63 -22.49 -11.04
C THR A 104 13.79 -21.52 -10.23
N VAL A 105 14.41 -20.63 -9.44
CA VAL A 105 13.70 -19.55 -8.73
C VAL A 105 13.01 -18.60 -9.71
N ILE A 106 13.68 -18.17 -10.79
CA ILE A 106 13.08 -17.31 -11.83
C ILE A 106 11.91 -18.01 -12.56
N ILE A 107 12.10 -19.28 -12.95
CA ILE A 107 11.08 -20.04 -13.68
C ILE A 107 9.83 -20.25 -12.82
N THR A 108 10.01 -20.63 -11.56
CA THR A 108 8.88 -20.94 -10.67
C THR A 108 8.14 -19.67 -10.22
N GLU A 109 8.81 -18.53 -10.18
CA GLU A 109 8.19 -17.21 -9.98
C GLU A 109 7.23 -16.82 -11.12
N LEU A 110 7.29 -17.44 -12.30
CA LEU A 110 6.31 -17.20 -13.37
C LEU A 110 4.86 -17.48 -12.93
N LEU A 111 4.66 -18.34 -11.93
CA LEU A 111 3.35 -18.54 -11.32
C LEU A 111 2.81 -17.25 -10.65
N LEU A 112 3.68 -16.44 -10.05
CA LEU A 112 3.32 -15.13 -9.50
C LEU A 112 2.91 -14.17 -10.60
N ALA A 113 3.68 -14.09 -11.69
CA ALA A 113 3.31 -13.26 -12.84
C ALA A 113 1.94 -13.66 -13.41
N TYR A 114 1.66 -14.97 -13.52
CA TYR A 114 0.36 -15.49 -13.95
C TYR A 114 -0.77 -15.10 -12.97
N ALA A 115 -0.58 -15.32 -11.67
CA ALA A 115 -1.58 -14.97 -10.66
C ALA A 115 -1.89 -13.46 -10.63
N LEU A 116 -0.87 -12.62 -10.83
CA LEU A 116 -1.02 -11.17 -10.91
C LEU A 116 -1.71 -10.72 -12.21
N GLN A 117 -1.48 -11.40 -13.33
CA GLN A 117 -2.23 -11.17 -14.56
C GLN A 117 -3.73 -11.44 -14.35
N LEU A 118 -4.08 -12.57 -13.72
CA LEU A 118 -5.47 -12.87 -13.36
C LEU A 118 -6.07 -11.84 -12.39
N PHE A 119 -5.27 -11.32 -11.46
CA PHE A 119 -5.70 -10.22 -10.58
C PHE A 119 -6.09 -8.96 -11.37
N VAL A 120 -5.31 -8.58 -12.38
CA VAL A 120 -5.61 -7.42 -13.24
C VAL A 120 -6.85 -7.66 -14.09
N GLU A 121 -6.96 -8.84 -14.71
CA GLU A 121 -8.08 -9.21 -15.58
C GLU A 121 -9.40 -9.26 -14.82
N SER A 122 -9.39 -9.87 -13.63
CA SER A 122 -10.55 -9.94 -12.72
C SER A 122 -10.91 -8.61 -12.07
N SER A 123 -10.10 -7.56 -12.23
CA SER A 123 -10.38 -6.24 -11.64
C SER A 123 -11.37 -5.44 -12.52
N PRO A 124 -12.34 -4.72 -11.91
CA PRO A 124 -13.28 -3.86 -12.63
C PRO A 124 -12.57 -2.84 -13.53
N ARG A 125 -13.14 -2.54 -14.71
CA ARG A 125 -12.55 -1.64 -15.73
C ARG A 125 -12.04 -0.31 -15.15
N PRO A 126 -12.78 0.43 -14.29
CA PRO A 126 -12.30 1.69 -13.73
C PRO A 126 -11.05 1.53 -12.85
N SER A 127 -10.94 0.40 -12.13
CA SER A 127 -9.83 0.10 -11.22
C SER A 127 -8.70 -0.70 -11.87
N ARG A 128 -8.84 -1.12 -13.13
CA ARG A 128 -7.88 -2.03 -13.80
C ARG A 128 -6.49 -1.42 -13.92
N ARG A 129 -6.39 -0.11 -14.16
CA ARG A 129 -5.11 0.60 -14.19
C ARG A 129 -4.41 0.60 -12.83
N ALA A 130 -5.17 0.79 -11.75
CA ALA A 130 -4.66 0.70 -10.38
C ALA A 130 -4.21 -0.74 -10.06
N ALA A 131 -5.01 -1.75 -10.43
CA ALA A 131 -4.65 -3.15 -10.28
C ALA A 131 -3.37 -3.51 -11.05
N HIS A 132 -3.19 -2.99 -12.27
CA HIS A 132 -1.97 -3.18 -13.07
C HIS A 132 -0.74 -2.58 -12.38
N ALA A 133 -0.85 -1.37 -11.84
CA ALA A 133 0.24 -0.75 -11.08
C ALA A 133 0.60 -1.57 -9.82
N VAL A 134 -0.40 -2.10 -9.11
CA VAL A 134 -0.19 -2.99 -7.96
C VAL A 134 0.51 -4.27 -8.40
N ALA A 135 0.07 -4.90 -9.48
CA ALA A 135 0.68 -6.12 -10.00
C ALA A 135 2.16 -5.92 -10.33
N LEU A 136 2.50 -4.84 -11.04
CA LEU A 136 3.90 -4.50 -11.31
C LEU A 136 4.70 -4.23 -10.03
N SER A 137 4.09 -3.59 -9.02
CA SER A 137 4.77 -3.33 -7.75
C SER A 137 5.13 -4.62 -7.00
N VAL A 138 4.25 -5.62 -7.03
CA VAL A 138 4.47 -6.92 -6.39
C VAL A 138 5.54 -7.72 -7.15
N LEU A 139 5.42 -7.79 -8.48
CA LEU A 139 6.38 -8.51 -9.33
C LEU A 139 7.81 -7.94 -9.20
N LEU A 140 7.92 -6.62 -9.09
CA LEU A 140 9.18 -5.90 -8.95
C LEU A 140 9.52 -5.59 -7.48
N SER A 141 8.90 -6.28 -6.52
CA SER A 141 9.09 -6.00 -5.10
C SER A 141 10.57 -6.15 -4.70
N PRO A 142 11.15 -5.15 -3.99
CA PRO A 142 12.49 -5.27 -3.43
C PRO A 142 12.62 -6.44 -2.47
N GLY A 143 11.53 -6.81 -1.78
CA GLY A 143 11.54 -7.93 -0.84
C GLY A 143 11.75 -9.26 -1.53
N LEU A 144 11.10 -9.49 -2.67
CA LEU A 144 11.33 -10.69 -3.49
C LEU A 144 12.72 -10.68 -4.12
N LEU A 145 13.20 -9.54 -4.59
CA LEU A 145 14.56 -9.43 -5.12
C LEU A 145 15.61 -9.83 -4.06
N ILE A 146 15.49 -9.25 -2.86
CA ILE A 146 16.42 -9.49 -1.75
C ILE A 146 16.34 -10.93 -1.28
N ILE A 147 15.14 -11.45 -1.02
CA ILE A 147 14.97 -12.75 -0.36
C ILE A 147 15.14 -13.92 -1.35
N ASP A 148 14.60 -13.81 -2.56
CA ASP A 148 14.60 -14.95 -3.49
C ASP A 148 15.81 -14.92 -4.42
N HIS A 149 16.10 -13.76 -5.01
CA HIS A 149 17.08 -13.67 -6.11
C HIS A 149 18.51 -13.37 -5.67
N ILE A 150 18.69 -12.86 -4.44
CA ILE A 150 20.02 -12.68 -3.83
C ILE A 150 20.20 -13.64 -2.65
N HIS A 151 19.35 -13.58 -1.62
CA HIS A 151 19.47 -14.45 -0.44
C HIS A 151 19.19 -15.94 -0.74
N PHE A 152 18.34 -16.24 -1.73
CA PHE A 152 17.95 -17.59 -2.18
C PHE A 152 16.79 -18.23 -1.41
N GLN A 153 15.56 -18.08 -1.92
CA GLN A 153 14.35 -18.79 -1.49
C GLN A 153 13.33 -18.87 -2.64
N TYR A 154 12.35 -19.77 -2.52
CA TYR A 154 11.25 -19.93 -3.48
C TYR A 154 9.97 -19.17 -3.08
N ASN A 155 10.08 -17.97 -2.48
CA ASN A 155 8.88 -17.29 -1.99
C ASN A 155 8.00 -16.75 -3.13
N GLY A 156 8.56 -16.31 -4.24
CA GLY A 156 7.82 -15.81 -5.41
C GLY A 156 6.87 -16.88 -5.94
N PHE A 157 7.33 -18.13 -6.04
CA PHE A 157 6.49 -19.28 -6.37
C PHE A 157 5.32 -19.45 -5.38
N MET A 158 5.61 -19.50 -4.07
CA MET A 158 4.60 -19.72 -3.03
C MET A 158 3.64 -18.53 -2.87
N TYR A 159 4.12 -17.30 -3.03
CA TYR A 159 3.29 -16.10 -3.12
C TYR A 159 2.45 -16.10 -4.39
N GLY A 160 2.92 -16.70 -5.49
CA GLY A 160 2.11 -16.96 -6.67
C GLY A 160 0.91 -17.86 -6.35
N ILE A 161 1.12 -18.95 -5.60
CA ILE A 161 0.02 -19.81 -5.11
C ILE A 161 -0.92 -19.01 -4.18
N LEU A 162 -0.37 -18.20 -3.25
CA LEU A 162 -1.16 -17.36 -2.35
C LEU A 162 -2.03 -16.39 -3.14
N VAL A 163 -1.42 -15.57 -4.01
CA VAL A 163 -2.13 -14.57 -4.81
C VAL A 163 -3.17 -15.24 -5.69
N LEU A 164 -2.86 -16.39 -6.30
CA LEU A 164 -3.83 -17.16 -7.08
C LEU A 164 -5.04 -17.55 -6.22
N SER A 165 -4.83 -18.08 -5.02
CA SER A 165 -5.93 -18.42 -4.10
C SER A 165 -6.75 -17.20 -3.69
N LEU A 166 -6.11 -16.05 -3.46
CA LEU A 166 -6.79 -14.80 -3.12
C LEU A 166 -7.59 -14.25 -4.31
N VAL A 167 -7.09 -14.37 -5.53
CA VAL A 167 -7.79 -13.97 -6.76
C VAL A 167 -8.98 -14.89 -7.02
N LEU A 168 -8.83 -16.19 -6.83
CA LEU A 168 -9.94 -17.16 -6.94
C LEU A 168 -11.06 -16.84 -5.95
N ALA A 169 -10.76 -16.30 -4.76
CA ALA A 169 -11.79 -15.86 -3.81
C ALA A 169 -12.68 -14.72 -4.34
N ARG A 170 -12.23 -13.99 -5.37
CA ARG A 170 -12.99 -12.91 -6.01
C ARG A 170 -14.04 -13.41 -7.01
N GLY A 171 -13.81 -14.58 -7.63
CA GLY A 171 -14.62 -15.11 -8.75
C GLY A 171 -16.05 -15.56 -8.42
N GLY A 172 -16.54 -15.30 -7.20
CA GLY A 172 -17.88 -15.69 -6.76
C GLY A 172 -17.94 -17.11 -6.19
N LYS A 173 -19.16 -17.62 -5.98
CA LYS A 173 -19.40 -18.86 -5.21
C LYS A 173 -18.73 -20.09 -5.83
N ASP A 174 -18.62 -20.13 -7.16
CA ASP A 174 -18.10 -21.28 -7.90
C ASP A 174 -16.58 -21.45 -7.76
N SER A 175 -15.85 -20.35 -7.53
CA SER A 175 -14.39 -20.36 -7.36
C SER A 175 -13.93 -20.38 -5.90
N LEU A 176 -14.84 -20.23 -4.92
CA LEU A 176 -14.50 -20.27 -3.49
C LEU A 176 -13.92 -21.61 -3.05
N LEU A 177 -14.44 -22.72 -3.58
CA LEU A 177 -13.90 -24.05 -3.30
C LEU A 177 -12.44 -24.13 -3.78
N ALA A 178 -12.19 -23.73 -5.03
CA ALA A 178 -10.85 -23.72 -5.60
C ALA A 178 -9.90 -22.81 -4.79
N SER A 179 -10.36 -21.63 -4.36
CA SER A 179 -9.60 -20.74 -3.48
C SER A 179 -9.14 -21.45 -2.19
N GLY A 180 -10.05 -22.13 -1.50
CA GLY A 180 -9.74 -22.87 -0.28
C GLY A 180 -8.79 -24.04 -0.52
N LEU A 181 -8.98 -24.80 -1.60
CA LEU A 181 -8.13 -25.94 -1.94
C LEU A 181 -6.71 -25.52 -2.35
N VAL A 182 -6.56 -24.46 -3.16
CA VAL A 182 -5.24 -23.92 -3.52
C VAL A 182 -4.50 -23.41 -2.28
N PHE A 183 -5.20 -22.76 -1.35
CA PHE A 183 -4.60 -22.33 -0.08
C PHE A 183 -4.24 -23.52 0.84
N ALA A 184 -5.06 -24.57 0.88
CA ALA A 184 -4.73 -25.79 1.62
C ALA A 184 -3.48 -26.48 1.07
N ALA A 185 -3.30 -26.50 -0.25
CA ALA A 185 -2.08 -26.98 -0.88
C ALA A 185 -0.87 -26.10 -0.49
N LEU A 186 -1.02 -24.77 -0.46
CA LEU A 186 0.04 -23.85 -0.01
C LEU A 186 0.51 -24.14 1.42
N LEU A 187 -0.40 -24.47 2.35
CA LEU A 187 -0.04 -24.87 3.71
C LEU A 187 0.84 -26.14 3.73
N CYS A 188 0.65 -27.03 2.76
CA CYS A 188 1.46 -28.23 2.58
C CYS A 188 2.81 -27.95 1.86
N PHE A 189 2.99 -26.76 1.29
CA PHE A 189 4.28 -26.28 0.77
C PHE A 189 5.10 -25.54 1.84
N LYS A 190 4.46 -24.72 2.68
CA LYS A 190 5.16 -24.01 3.76
C LYS A 190 4.19 -23.67 4.88
N HIS A 191 4.46 -24.20 6.07
CA HIS A 191 3.56 -24.08 7.21
C HIS A 191 3.43 -22.64 7.72
N ILE A 192 4.34 -21.72 7.39
CA ILE A 192 4.27 -20.30 7.80
C ILE A 192 2.97 -19.59 7.34
N TYR A 193 2.36 -20.05 6.24
CA TYR A 193 1.08 -19.51 5.76
C TYR A 193 -0.09 -19.81 6.72
N VAL A 194 0.10 -20.62 7.75
CA VAL A 194 -0.88 -20.84 8.83
C VAL A 194 -1.29 -19.53 9.50
N TYR A 195 -0.45 -18.50 9.48
CA TYR A 195 -0.77 -17.15 9.98
C TYR A 195 -1.98 -16.52 9.27
N LEU A 196 -2.24 -16.94 8.03
CA LEU A 196 -3.35 -16.45 7.22
C LEU A 196 -4.59 -17.37 7.31
N ALA A 197 -4.42 -18.60 7.79
CA ALA A 197 -5.45 -19.63 7.78
C ALA A 197 -6.73 -19.27 8.56
N PRO A 198 -6.69 -18.57 9.72
CA PRO A 198 -7.91 -18.16 10.42
C PRO A 198 -8.86 -17.32 9.54
N ALA A 199 -8.31 -16.40 8.73
CA ALA A 199 -9.11 -15.59 7.82
C ALA A 199 -9.75 -16.42 6.71
N TYR A 200 -9.02 -17.37 6.12
CA TYR A 200 -9.57 -18.31 5.14
C TYR A 200 -10.67 -19.17 5.72
N PHE A 201 -10.46 -19.72 6.92
CA PHE A 201 -11.45 -20.55 7.58
C PHE A 201 -12.75 -19.78 7.82
N VAL A 202 -12.67 -18.61 8.46
CA VAL A 202 -13.84 -17.79 8.77
C VAL A 202 -14.54 -17.31 7.50
N PHE A 203 -13.77 -16.89 6.49
CA PHE A 203 -14.32 -16.46 5.20
C PHE A 203 -15.06 -17.58 4.49
N LEU A 204 -14.44 -18.75 4.30
CA LEU A 204 -15.05 -19.87 3.59
C LEU A 204 -16.23 -20.45 4.38
N LEU A 205 -16.12 -20.53 5.70
CA LEU A 205 -17.26 -20.89 6.55
C LEU A 205 -18.43 -19.94 6.29
N ARG A 206 -18.20 -18.63 6.36
CA ARG A 206 -19.27 -17.65 6.23
C ARG A 206 -19.83 -17.52 4.81
N ALA A 207 -18.98 -17.55 3.79
CA ALA A 207 -19.32 -17.25 2.39
C ALA A 207 -19.74 -18.49 1.59
N TYR A 208 -19.22 -19.68 1.93
CA TYR A 208 -19.42 -20.91 1.17
C TYR A 208 -20.28 -21.94 1.92
N CYS A 209 -20.00 -22.14 3.21
CA CYS A 209 -20.65 -23.19 4.01
C CYS A 209 -21.97 -22.74 4.66
N LEU A 210 -22.15 -21.45 4.93
CA LEU A 210 -23.35 -20.91 5.59
C LEU A 210 -24.23 -20.10 4.62
N SER A 211 -25.53 -20.04 4.89
CA SER A 211 -26.48 -19.25 4.12
C SER A 211 -26.24 -17.74 4.31
N PRO A 212 -26.45 -16.90 3.27
CA PRO A 212 -26.42 -15.46 3.44
C PRO A 212 -27.52 -14.94 4.38
N LYS A 213 -28.65 -15.67 4.48
CA LYS A 213 -29.83 -15.25 5.27
C LYS A 213 -29.69 -15.57 6.76
N SER A 214 -29.06 -16.67 7.12
CA SER A 214 -28.91 -17.13 8.49
C SER A 214 -27.62 -17.93 8.67
N VAL A 215 -26.92 -17.72 9.78
CA VAL A 215 -25.73 -18.49 10.15
C VAL A 215 -26.06 -19.90 10.64
N PHE A 216 -27.33 -20.17 10.99
CA PHE A 216 -27.80 -21.48 11.43
C PHE A 216 -28.24 -22.38 10.26
N ASP A 217 -28.36 -21.82 9.07
CA ASP A 217 -28.69 -22.55 7.85
C ASP A 217 -27.39 -23.02 7.16
N ILE A 218 -27.03 -24.28 7.41
CA ILE A 218 -25.77 -24.90 6.99
C ILE A 218 -25.95 -25.57 5.63
N GLN A 219 -25.11 -25.20 4.67
CA GLN A 219 -25.03 -25.83 3.36
C GLN A 219 -24.15 -27.09 3.43
N PHE A 220 -24.68 -28.18 3.98
CA PHE A 220 -23.94 -29.44 4.21
C PHE A 220 -23.18 -29.96 2.99
N GLY A 221 -23.76 -29.88 1.79
CA GLY A 221 -23.08 -30.29 0.57
C GLY A 221 -21.79 -29.50 0.29
N ASN A 222 -21.78 -28.20 0.60
CA ASN A 222 -20.59 -27.36 0.45
C ASN A 222 -19.56 -27.67 1.55
N CYS A 223 -20.01 -27.93 2.78
CA CYS A 223 -19.15 -28.38 3.87
C CYS A 223 -18.44 -29.69 3.52
N LEU A 224 -19.15 -30.66 2.96
CA LEU A 224 -18.58 -31.95 2.55
C LEU A 224 -17.59 -31.79 1.39
N LYS A 225 -17.90 -30.95 0.40
CA LYS A 225 -16.97 -30.65 -0.72
C LYS A 225 -15.69 -30.00 -0.23
N LEU A 226 -15.80 -28.96 0.61
CA LEU A 226 -14.65 -28.24 1.14
C LEU A 226 -13.84 -29.13 2.09
N GLY A 227 -14.49 -29.74 3.08
CA GLY A 227 -13.84 -30.62 4.05
C GLY A 227 -13.20 -31.83 3.38
N GLY A 228 -13.93 -32.52 2.49
CA GLY A 228 -13.41 -33.66 1.73
C GLY A 228 -12.23 -33.28 0.84
N GLY A 229 -12.28 -32.13 0.16
CA GLY A 229 -11.17 -31.65 -0.66
C GLY A 229 -9.92 -31.28 0.16
N ILE A 230 -10.09 -30.62 1.33
CA ILE A 230 -8.97 -30.33 2.24
C ILE A 230 -8.36 -31.63 2.75
N VAL A 231 -9.18 -32.59 3.19
CA VAL A 231 -8.70 -33.91 3.64
C VAL A 231 -7.96 -34.63 2.53
N ALA A 232 -8.44 -34.58 1.29
CA ALA A 232 -7.75 -35.19 0.15
C ALA A 232 -6.36 -34.58 -0.08
N ILE A 233 -6.23 -33.25 0.00
CA ILE A 233 -4.94 -32.56 -0.13
C ILE A 233 -3.98 -32.93 1.00
N VAL A 234 -4.44 -32.89 2.24
CA VAL A 234 -3.62 -33.24 3.41
C VAL A 234 -3.23 -34.72 3.37
N ALA A 235 -4.14 -35.60 2.97
CA ALA A 235 -3.85 -37.02 2.79
C ALA A 235 -2.85 -37.27 1.66
N ALA A 236 -2.93 -36.53 0.55
CA ALA A 236 -1.94 -36.61 -0.52
C ALA A 236 -0.55 -36.15 -0.08
N ALA A 237 -0.48 -35.10 0.75
CA ALA A 237 0.78 -34.58 1.27
C ALA A 237 1.37 -35.50 2.36
N PHE A 238 0.60 -35.79 3.40
CA PHE A 238 1.10 -36.43 4.63
C PHE A 238 0.83 -37.94 4.69
N GLY A 239 -0.08 -38.47 3.87
CA GLY A 239 -0.48 -39.88 3.88
C GLY A 239 0.68 -40.87 3.71
N PRO A 240 1.61 -40.68 2.76
CA PRO A 240 2.78 -41.56 2.61
C PRO A 240 3.64 -41.60 3.89
N PHE A 241 3.89 -40.44 4.50
CA PHE A 241 4.68 -40.34 5.73
C PHE A 241 3.95 -40.90 6.96
N ALA A 242 2.62 -40.78 6.99
CA ALA A 242 1.78 -41.41 8.01
C ALA A 242 1.81 -42.94 7.92
N ALA A 243 1.72 -43.49 6.70
CA ALA A 243 1.85 -44.93 6.46
C ALA A 243 3.24 -45.46 6.87
N LEU A 244 4.28 -44.66 6.67
CA LEU A 244 5.66 -44.95 7.10
C LEU A 244 5.93 -44.65 8.59
N LYS A 245 4.91 -44.25 9.37
CA LYS A 245 5.01 -43.90 10.81
C LYS A 245 6.00 -42.76 11.13
N GLN A 246 6.19 -41.82 10.21
CA GLN A 246 7.18 -40.72 10.35
C GLN A 246 6.60 -39.43 10.90
N MET A 247 5.29 -39.37 11.15
CA MET A 247 4.62 -38.13 11.58
C MET A 247 5.26 -37.47 12.80
N PRO A 248 5.63 -38.18 13.88
CA PRO A 248 6.24 -37.54 15.05
C PRO A 248 7.57 -36.83 14.69
N GLN A 249 8.44 -37.53 13.94
CA GLN A 249 9.73 -37.00 13.50
C GLN A 249 9.55 -35.78 12.59
N MET A 250 8.69 -35.89 11.58
CA MET A 250 8.41 -34.77 10.67
C MET A 250 7.84 -33.57 11.42
N MET A 251 6.89 -33.77 12.35
CA MET A 251 6.31 -32.66 13.12
C MET A 251 7.35 -31.97 14.02
N SER A 252 8.33 -32.70 14.57
CA SER A 252 9.44 -32.07 15.29
C SER A 252 10.37 -31.25 14.41
N ARG A 253 10.51 -31.59 13.13
CA ARG A 253 11.28 -30.80 12.13
C ARG A 253 10.50 -29.55 11.72
N LEU A 254 9.20 -29.70 11.41
CA LEU A 254 8.35 -28.58 10.97
C LEU A 254 8.13 -27.54 12.07
N PHE A 255 8.07 -27.96 13.34
CA PHE A 255 7.81 -27.08 14.48
C PHE A 255 8.91 -27.23 15.55
N PRO A 256 10.10 -26.65 15.34
CA PRO A 256 11.20 -26.74 16.30
C PRO A 256 10.95 -25.78 17.47
N PHE A 257 10.39 -26.29 18.57
CA PHE A 257 9.98 -25.50 19.75
C PHE A 257 11.15 -24.97 20.61
N ALA A 258 12.40 -25.34 20.32
CA ALA A 258 13.58 -25.00 21.11
C ALA A 258 14.20 -23.62 20.79
N ARG A 259 13.42 -22.67 20.25
CA ARG A 259 13.92 -21.36 19.81
C ARG A 259 13.40 -20.23 20.71
N GLY A 260 14.29 -19.32 21.13
CA GLY A 260 13.96 -18.17 21.96
C GLY A 260 13.13 -17.08 21.26
N LEU A 261 12.66 -16.09 22.04
CA LEU A 261 11.68 -15.06 21.63
C LEU A 261 12.21 -14.14 20.52
N CYS A 262 13.47 -13.71 20.62
CA CYS A 262 14.11 -12.84 19.64
C CYS A 262 15.31 -13.55 19.02
N HIS A 263 15.43 -13.45 17.69
CA HIS A 263 16.61 -13.91 16.97
C HIS A 263 17.77 -12.89 17.09
N ALA A 264 18.96 -13.29 16.63
CA ALA A 264 20.18 -12.48 16.57
C ALA A 264 20.00 -11.09 15.93
N TYR A 265 19.09 -11.00 14.95
CA TYR A 265 18.54 -9.77 14.43
C TYR A 265 17.10 -9.67 14.95
N TRP A 266 16.77 -8.60 15.67
CA TRP A 266 15.42 -8.41 16.18
C TRP A 266 14.49 -8.18 14.98
N ALA A 267 13.62 -9.15 14.68
CA ALA A 267 12.52 -8.89 13.75
C ALA A 267 11.75 -7.65 14.24
N PRO A 268 11.33 -6.76 13.35
CA PRO A 268 10.81 -5.46 13.73
C PRO A 268 9.35 -5.55 14.20
N ASN A 269 9.16 -6.19 15.35
CA ASN A 269 7.87 -6.46 15.98
C ASN A 269 7.83 -5.87 17.39
N VAL A 270 6.75 -6.14 18.13
CA VAL A 270 6.54 -5.59 19.47
C VAL A 270 7.64 -6.04 20.44
N TRP A 271 8.20 -7.24 20.24
CA TRP A 271 9.26 -7.77 21.09
C TRP A 271 10.61 -7.08 20.88
N ALA A 272 10.87 -6.50 19.71
CA ALA A 272 12.03 -5.63 19.50
C ALA A 272 11.93 -4.34 20.35
N LEU A 273 10.74 -3.74 20.43
CA LEU A 273 10.50 -2.57 21.27
C LEU A 273 10.59 -2.92 22.75
N TYR A 274 10.05 -4.09 23.14
CA TYR A 274 10.14 -4.60 24.50
C TYR A 274 11.59 -4.85 24.93
N SER A 275 12.39 -5.47 24.05
CA SER A 275 13.82 -5.71 24.26
C SER A 275 14.62 -4.42 24.37
N PHE A 276 14.30 -3.43 23.53
CA PHE A 276 14.89 -2.09 23.62
C PHE A 276 14.55 -1.39 24.95
N ALA A 277 13.28 -1.48 25.38
CA ALA A 277 12.84 -0.91 26.65
C ALA A 277 13.56 -1.53 27.85
N ASP A 278 13.74 -2.86 27.88
CA ASP A 278 14.54 -3.54 28.91
C ASP A 278 15.98 -2.97 28.96
N ARG A 279 16.60 -2.76 27.80
CA ARG A 279 17.96 -2.19 27.70
C ARG A 279 18.04 -0.74 28.18
N ALA A 280 17.06 0.08 27.84
CA ALA A 280 16.97 1.45 28.34
C ALA A 280 16.78 1.49 29.87
N LEU A 281 15.98 0.56 30.40
CA LEU A 281 15.74 0.45 31.84
C LEU A 281 16.98 0.00 32.62
N ILE A 282 17.83 -0.88 32.07
CA ILE A 282 19.13 -1.23 32.70
C ILE A 282 19.98 0.03 32.93
N ALA A 283 20.04 0.94 31.96
CA ALA A 283 20.80 2.18 32.08
C ALA A 283 20.21 3.17 33.11
N LEU A 284 18.89 3.09 33.33
CA LEU A 284 18.16 3.94 34.28
C LEU A 284 18.01 3.31 35.68
N ALA A 285 18.22 1.99 35.80
CA ALA A 285 18.02 1.24 37.04
C ALA A 285 18.78 1.81 38.25
N PRO A 286 20.05 2.27 38.15
CA PRO A 286 20.75 2.89 39.28
C PRO A 286 20.09 4.19 39.78
N ARG A 287 19.35 4.89 38.92
CA ARG A 287 18.64 6.14 39.26
C ARG A 287 17.23 5.89 39.77
N LEU A 288 16.62 4.77 39.39
CA LEU A 288 15.24 4.43 39.70
C LEU A 288 15.10 3.39 40.81
N GLY A 289 16.21 2.83 41.32
CA GLY A 289 16.20 1.81 42.37
C GLY A 289 15.59 0.49 41.92
N LEU A 290 15.77 0.11 40.64
CA LEU A 290 15.22 -1.13 40.08
C LEU A 290 16.19 -2.29 40.27
N ASP A 291 15.66 -3.46 40.64
CA ASP A 291 16.43 -4.70 40.72
C ASP A 291 16.80 -5.23 39.33
N ILE A 292 18.05 -5.67 39.16
CA ILE A 292 18.60 -6.15 37.88
C ILE A 292 19.02 -7.61 38.03
N LYS A 293 18.51 -8.48 37.14
CA LYS A 293 18.99 -9.86 37.03
C LYS A 293 20.34 -9.88 36.31
N ALA A 294 21.42 -10.11 37.06
CA ALA A 294 22.79 -10.10 36.53
C ALA A 294 23.02 -11.13 35.39
N GLU A 295 22.34 -12.28 35.45
CA GLU A 295 22.45 -13.36 34.47
C GLU A 295 21.88 -12.97 33.09
N ALA A 296 20.92 -12.05 33.04
CA ALA A 296 20.24 -11.62 31.81
C ALA A 296 20.95 -10.47 31.08
N LEU A 297 21.97 -9.86 31.69
CA LEU A 297 22.67 -8.69 31.14
C LEU A 297 23.30 -8.95 29.76
N GLN A 298 23.69 -10.19 29.45
CA GLN A 298 24.31 -10.54 28.15
C GLN A 298 23.40 -11.29 27.18
N SER A 299 22.21 -11.74 27.60
CA SER A 299 21.36 -12.66 26.82
C SER A 299 20.93 -12.06 25.47
N VAL A 300 20.46 -10.81 25.46
CA VAL A 300 19.92 -10.17 24.24
C VAL A 300 20.98 -9.46 23.38
N THR A 301 22.23 -9.38 23.84
CA THR A 301 23.33 -8.66 23.15
C THR A 301 24.30 -9.57 22.40
N ARG A 302 24.17 -10.89 22.53
CA ARG A 302 25.11 -11.85 21.91
C ARG A 302 24.89 -12.05 20.41
N GLY A 303 23.74 -11.66 19.86
CA GLY A 303 23.44 -11.95 18.45
C GLY A 303 23.46 -13.45 18.14
N LEU A 304 23.27 -14.31 19.14
CA LEU A 304 23.24 -15.76 19.01
C LEU A 304 21.81 -16.25 19.21
N VAL A 305 21.43 -17.31 18.48
CA VAL A 305 20.15 -17.99 18.64
C VAL A 305 20.16 -18.72 19.99
N GLY A 306 19.35 -18.26 20.95
CA GLY A 306 19.27 -18.86 22.28
C GLY A 306 18.10 -18.30 23.09
N ASP A 307 17.95 -18.79 24.32
CA ASP A 307 16.90 -18.31 25.23
C ASP A 307 17.13 -16.85 25.60
N THR A 308 16.19 -16.00 25.20
CA THR A 308 16.12 -14.59 25.57
C THR A 308 15.67 -14.47 27.01
N SER A 309 16.45 -13.76 27.82
CA SER A 309 16.09 -13.39 29.20
C SER A 309 16.18 -11.87 29.37
N PHE A 310 15.22 -11.29 30.07
CA PHE A 310 15.13 -9.86 30.34
C PHE A 310 15.68 -9.50 31.72
N ALA A 311 16.43 -8.40 31.80
CA ALA A 311 17.14 -8.02 33.01
C ALA A 311 16.26 -7.28 34.02
N VAL A 312 15.31 -6.48 33.52
CA VAL A 312 14.38 -5.66 34.32
C VAL A 312 12.93 -6.07 34.04
N LEU A 313 12.58 -6.27 32.77
CA LEU A 313 11.23 -6.61 32.36
C LEU A 313 10.90 -8.11 32.59
N PRO A 314 9.61 -8.46 32.72
CA PRO A 314 9.17 -9.86 32.83
C PRO A 314 9.50 -10.72 31.59
N GLU A 315 9.71 -12.01 31.82
CA GLU A 315 9.84 -12.98 30.73
C GLU A 315 8.52 -13.17 29.98
N ILE A 316 8.61 -13.23 28.65
CA ILE A 316 7.45 -13.44 27.78
C ILE A 316 7.43 -14.90 27.33
N SER A 317 6.39 -15.63 27.74
CA SER A 317 6.21 -17.02 27.35
C SER A 317 5.58 -17.16 25.96
N ALA A 318 5.82 -18.29 25.28
CA ALA A 318 5.15 -18.63 24.02
C ALA A 318 3.61 -18.66 24.14
N ARG A 319 3.08 -19.01 25.32
CA ARG A 319 1.63 -18.99 25.59
C ARG A 319 1.08 -17.56 25.60
N THR A 320 1.83 -16.61 26.18
CA THR A 320 1.47 -15.18 26.19
C THR A 320 1.42 -14.64 24.76
N CYS A 321 2.46 -14.91 23.96
CA CYS A 321 2.51 -14.56 22.54
C CYS A 321 1.32 -15.13 21.77
N PHE A 322 1.04 -16.42 21.93
CA PHE A 322 -0.09 -17.07 21.28
C PHE A 322 -1.44 -16.42 21.65
N ALA A 323 -1.65 -16.14 22.94
CA ALA A 323 -2.88 -15.49 23.40
C ALA A 323 -3.04 -14.07 22.82
N LEU A 324 -1.96 -13.28 22.77
CA LEU A 324 -1.97 -11.94 22.18
C LEU A 324 -2.22 -11.99 20.67
N THR A 325 -1.52 -12.87 19.95
CA THR A 325 -1.75 -13.08 18.51
C THR A 325 -3.21 -13.43 18.26
N LEU A 326 -3.78 -14.39 18.98
CA LEU A 326 -5.17 -14.79 18.82
C LEU A 326 -6.14 -13.65 19.13
N LEU A 327 -5.90 -12.90 20.23
CA LEU A 327 -6.73 -11.75 20.61
C LEU A 327 -6.83 -10.73 19.46
N PHE A 328 -5.71 -10.35 18.86
CA PHE A 328 -5.69 -9.38 17.77
C PHE A 328 -6.17 -9.96 16.43
N GLN A 329 -6.03 -11.26 16.20
CA GLN A 329 -6.63 -11.95 15.05
C GLN A 329 -8.16 -12.02 15.15
N VAL A 330 -8.72 -12.24 16.34
CA VAL A 330 -10.17 -12.40 16.52
C VAL A 330 -10.95 -11.13 16.13
N LEU A 331 -10.37 -9.94 16.31
CA LEU A 331 -11.02 -8.66 15.99
C LEU A 331 -11.47 -8.55 14.51
N PRO A 332 -10.59 -8.69 13.50
CA PRO A 332 -11.01 -8.72 12.10
C PRO A 332 -11.85 -9.94 11.74
N LEU A 333 -11.65 -11.09 12.41
CA LEU A 333 -12.39 -12.32 12.13
C LEU A 333 -13.86 -12.21 12.55
N ILE A 334 -14.16 -11.61 13.71
CA ILE A 334 -15.54 -11.33 14.12
C ILE A 334 -16.21 -10.45 13.08
N LYS A 335 -15.56 -9.36 12.66
CA LYS A 335 -16.10 -8.46 11.64
C LYS A 335 -16.35 -9.19 10.31
N LEU A 336 -15.45 -10.08 9.91
CA LEU A 336 -15.60 -10.87 8.69
C LEU A 336 -16.78 -11.86 8.79
N PHE A 337 -16.91 -12.55 9.93
CA PHE A 337 -17.96 -13.53 10.16
C PHE A 337 -19.36 -12.91 10.26
N MET A 338 -19.47 -11.75 10.93
CA MET A 338 -20.75 -11.10 11.18
C MET A 338 -21.37 -10.48 9.92
N GLN A 339 -20.62 -10.35 8.83
CA GLN A 339 -21.16 -9.84 7.57
C GLN A 339 -21.99 -10.90 6.85
N PRO A 340 -23.25 -10.59 6.45
CA PRO A 340 -24.09 -11.53 5.73
C PRO A 340 -23.50 -12.03 4.41
N LYS A 341 -22.76 -11.15 3.73
CA LYS A 341 -22.03 -11.41 2.49
C LYS A 341 -20.65 -10.74 2.62
N PRO A 342 -19.64 -11.44 3.15
CA PRO A 342 -18.31 -10.86 3.27
C PRO A 342 -17.76 -10.55 1.88
N THR A 343 -17.29 -9.32 1.69
CA THR A 343 -16.70 -8.90 0.41
C THR A 343 -15.26 -9.40 0.29
N TRP A 344 -14.76 -9.43 -0.95
CA TRP A 344 -13.38 -9.79 -1.22
C TRP A 344 -12.40 -8.86 -0.48
N GLU A 345 -12.67 -7.56 -0.44
CA GLU A 345 -11.84 -6.57 0.27
C GLU A 345 -11.77 -6.84 1.77
N ASN A 346 -12.90 -7.18 2.38
CA ASN A 346 -12.95 -7.51 3.81
C ASN A 346 -12.18 -8.79 4.11
N PHE A 347 -12.24 -9.77 3.20
CA PHE A 347 -11.44 -10.98 3.29
C PHE A 347 -9.93 -10.68 3.20
N ILE A 348 -9.48 -9.92 2.18
CA ILE A 348 -8.06 -9.54 2.06
C ILE A 348 -7.59 -8.72 3.26
N GLY A 349 -8.44 -7.80 3.75
CA GLY A 349 -8.17 -7.01 4.96
C GLY A 349 -8.00 -7.90 6.20
N ALA A 350 -8.89 -8.87 6.40
CA ALA A 350 -8.79 -9.82 7.50
C ALA A 350 -7.56 -10.73 7.39
N THR A 351 -7.25 -11.21 6.18
CA THR A 351 -6.04 -12.00 5.89
C THR A 351 -4.77 -11.20 6.22
N THR A 352 -4.72 -9.94 5.77
CA THR A 352 -3.61 -9.02 6.06
C THR A 352 -3.44 -8.82 7.56
N LEU A 353 -4.53 -8.51 8.27
CA LEU A 353 -4.51 -8.25 9.71
C LEU A 353 -4.17 -9.51 10.51
N CYS A 354 -4.58 -10.70 10.04
CA CYS A 354 -4.20 -11.95 10.68
C CYS A 354 -2.70 -12.23 10.56
N GLY A 355 -2.14 -12.08 9.35
CA GLY A 355 -0.71 -12.18 9.13
C GLY A 355 0.07 -11.16 9.95
N TYR A 356 -0.44 -9.93 10.05
CA TYR A 356 0.20 -8.87 10.81
C TYR A 356 0.18 -9.12 12.32
N ALA A 357 -0.95 -9.56 12.88
CA ALA A 357 -1.02 -9.95 14.29
C ALA A 357 -0.04 -11.10 14.64
N SER A 358 0.13 -12.07 13.73
CA SER A 358 1.15 -13.12 13.88
C SER A 358 2.57 -12.56 13.80
N PHE A 359 2.83 -11.60 12.91
CA PHE A 359 4.13 -10.94 12.79
C PHE A 359 4.49 -10.13 14.04
N LEU A 360 3.53 -9.36 14.57
CA LEU A 360 3.74 -8.45 15.69
C LEU A 360 3.93 -9.17 17.03
N PHE A 361 3.11 -10.20 17.29
CA PHE A 361 3.02 -10.84 18.61
C PHE A 361 3.53 -12.28 18.62
N GLY A 362 3.93 -12.84 17.49
CA GLY A 362 4.43 -14.21 17.41
C GLY A 362 5.68 -14.44 18.28
N TYR A 363 5.80 -15.63 18.84
CA TYR A 363 6.91 -15.97 19.75
C TYR A 363 8.25 -16.07 19.03
N HIS A 364 8.28 -16.54 17.79
CA HIS A 364 9.51 -16.66 17.01
C HIS A 364 9.23 -16.21 15.58
N VAL A 365 9.54 -14.95 15.29
CA VAL A 365 9.23 -14.31 13.99
C VAL A 365 10.52 -13.82 13.36
N HIS A 366 10.66 -14.07 12.06
CA HIS A 366 11.73 -13.53 11.23
C HIS A 366 11.24 -12.30 10.46
N GLU A 367 12.15 -11.36 10.22
CA GLU A 367 11.98 -10.18 9.37
C GLU A 367 11.41 -10.52 7.99
N LYS A 368 11.82 -11.68 7.42
CA LYS A 368 11.34 -12.18 6.11
C LYS A 368 9.82 -12.36 6.07
N ALA A 369 9.18 -12.61 7.22
CA ALA A 369 7.75 -12.86 7.32
C ALA A 369 6.88 -11.62 7.04
N ILE A 370 7.45 -10.41 7.01
CA ILE A 370 6.70 -9.18 6.72
C ILE A 370 6.04 -9.20 5.33
N LEU A 371 6.58 -9.98 4.39
CA LEU A 371 5.98 -10.15 3.06
C LEU A 371 4.62 -10.86 3.10
N LEU A 372 4.32 -11.66 4.13
CA LEU A 372 2.99 -12.24 4.35
C LEU A 372 1.92 -11.17 4.60
N VAL A 373 2.34 -9.97 4.97
CA VAL A 373 1.48 -8.81 5.23
C VAL A 373 1.46 -7.88 4.03
N ILE A 374 2.64 -7.52 3.50
CA ILE A 374 2.77 -6.58 2.39
C ILE A 374 2.08 -7.10 1.13
N ILE A 375 2.25 -8.38 0.78
CA ILE A 375 1.73 -8.93 -0.47
C ILE A 375 0.20 -8.92 -0.50
N PRO A 376 -0.55 -9.48 0.47
CA PRO A 376 -2.01 -9.37 0.49
C PRO A 376 -2.49 -7.92 0.57
N PHE A 377 -1.85 -7.08 1.39
CA PHE A 377 -2.31 -5.70 1.57
C PHE A 377 -2.18 -4.87 0.29
N SER A 378 -1.13 -5.12 -0.50
CA SER A 378 -0.92 -4.44 -1.78
C SER A 378 -2.12 -4.56 -2.72
N LEU A 379 -2.82 -5.70 -2.69
CA LEU A 379 -3.97 -6.01 -3.56
C LEU A 379 -5.20 -5.12 -3.29
N ILE A 380 -5.29 -4.51 -2.10
CA ILE A 380 -6.36 -3.57 -1.71
C ILE A 380 -5.85 -2.14 -1.48
N ALA A 381 -4.53 -1.89 -1.56
CA ALA A 381 -3.93 -0.61 -1.20
C ALA A 381 -4.50 0.59 -1.98
N LEU A 382 -4.86 0.41 -3.25
CA LEU A 382 -5.39 1.47 -4.12
C LEU A 382 -6.92 1.55 -4.19
N ARG A 383 -7.64 0.81 -3.35
CA ARG A 383 -9.10 0.86 -3.30
C ARG A 383 -9.63 2.14 -2.64
N ASP A 384 -8.92 2.64 -1.64
CA ASP A 384 -9.26 3.87 -0.91
C ASP A 384 -7.96 4.54 -0.46
N ARG A 385 -7.92 5.87 -0.47
CA ARG A 385 -6.80 6.67 0.06
C ARG A 385 -6.38 6.24 1.46
N ARG A 386 -7.31 5.79 2.31
CA ARG A 386 -7.04 5.31 3.68
C ARG A 386 -6.18 4.05 3.71
N HIS A 387 -6.46 3.09 2.83
CA HIS A 387 -5.65 1.88 2.68
C HIS A 387 -4.25 2.27 2.21
N PHE A 388 -4.14 3.17 1.24
CA PHE A 388 -2.84 3.62 0.74
C PHE A 388 -2.02 4.40 1.78
N SER A 389 -2.64 5.31 2.54
CA SER A 389 -1.99 6.05 3.63
C SER A 389 -1.42 5.12 4.70
N THR A 390 -2.06 3.96 4.90
CA THR A 390 -1.63 2.91 5.83
C THR A 390 -0.57 1.99 5.22
N PHE A 391 -0.73 1.65 3.94
CA PHE A 391 0.20 0.79 3.20
C PHE A 391 1.57 1.44 3.00
N ARG A 392 1.61 2.75 2.73
CA ARG A 392 2.85 3.48 2.46
C ARG A 392 3.93 3.32 3.55
N PRO A 393 3.66 3.60 4.83
CA PRO A 393 4.65 3.42 5.88
C PRO A 393 5.02 1.95 6.09
N LEU A 394 4.07 1.01 6.01
CA LEU A 394 4.35 -0.42 6.08
C LEU A 394 5.30 -0.86 4.95
N ALA A 395 5.07 -0.39 3.72
CA ALA A 395 5.93 -0.71 2.58
C ALA A 395 7.35 -0.17 2.79
N VAL A 396 7.51 1.05 3.32
CA VAL A 396 8.85 1.56 3.63
C VAL A 396 9.51 0.75 4.75
N ALA A 397 8.83 0.59 5.88
CA ALA A 397 9.36 -0.09 7.06
C ALA A 397 9.72 -1.55 6.74
N GLY A 398 8.81 -2.29 6.12
CA GLY A 398 8.99 -3.69 5.82
C GLY A 398 10.12 -3.95 4.83
N HIS A 399 10.27 -3.14 3.76
CA HIS A 399 11.39 -3.32 2.83
C HIS A 399 12.74 -2.91 3.45
N VAL A 400 12.79 -1.81 4.22
CA VAL A 400 14.02 -1.37 4.90
C VAL A 400 14.45 -2.38 5.97
N SER A 401 13.50 -3.03 6.64
CA SER A 401 13.80 -4.08 7.62
C SER A 401 14.50 -5.31 7.05
N LEU A 402 14.46 -5.51 5.72
CA LEU A 402 15.16 -6.60 5.06
C LEU A 402 16.62 -6.26 4.72
N PHE A 403 17.04 -5.00 4.89
CA PHE A 403 18.40 -4.59 4.51
C PHE A 403 19.50 -5.35 5.26
N PRO A 404 19.35 -5.66 6.56
CA PRO A 404 20.35 -6.44 7.30
C PRO A 404 20.61 -7.84 6.74
N LEU A 405 19.67 -8.43 5.98
CA LEU A 405 19.86 -9.74 5.33
C LEU A 405 21.00 -9.75 4.31
N LEU A 406 21.31 -8.59 3.71
CA LEU A 406 22.37 -8.43 2.72
C LEU A 406 23.44 -7.50 3.28
N PHE A 407 24.24 -7.99 4.21
CA PHE A 407 25.28 -7.21 4.88
C PHE A 407 26.54 -7.01 4.04
N THR A 408 26.64 -7.69 2.90
CA THR A 408 27.82 -7.65 2.02
C THR A 408 27.94 -6.29 1.31
N PRO A 409 29.18 -5.77 1.17
CA PRO A 409 29.39 -4.46 0.55
C PRO A 409 28.90 -4.37 -0.90
N ALA A 410 29.07 -5.41 -1.72
CA ALA A 410 28.77 -5.36 -3.15
C ALA A 410 27.26 -5.27 -3.44
N GLU A 411 26.44 -5.91 -2.61
CA GLU A 411 24.99 -5.94 -2.72
C GLU A 411 24.33 -4.70 -2.09
N PHE A 412 25.10 -3.90 -1.33
CA PHE A 412 24.58 -2.71 -0.65
C PHE A 412 24.03 -1.64 -1.63
N PRO A 413 24.76 -1.22 -2.69
CA PRO A 413 24.20 -0.30 -3.68
C PRO A 413 22.98 -0.89 -4.38
N ILE A 414 23.01 -2.20 -4.69
CA ILE A 414 21.91 -2.89 -5.39
C ILE A 414 20.64 -2.82 -4.57
N LYS A 415 20.65 -3.30 -3.32
CA LYS A 415 19.45 -3.32 -2.46
C LYS A 415 18.95 -1.90 -2.17
N THR A 416 19.85 -0.94 -1.98
CA THR A 416 19.48 0.44 -1.60
C THR A 416 18.90 1.20 -2.79
N VAL A 417 19.60 1.24 -3.92
CA VAL A 417 19.16 1.96 -5.12
C VAL A 417 17.88 1.33 -5.67
N TYR A 418 17.81 -0.01 -5.74
CA TYR A 418 16.62 -0.70 -6.22
C TYR A 418 15.40 -0.40 -5.33
N THR A 419 15.55 -0.50 -4.01
CA THR A 419 14.45 -0.23 -3.08
C THR A 419 14.01 1.23 -3.14
N LEU A 420 14.95 2.19 -3.20
CA LEU A 420 14.62 3.61 -3.32
C LEU A 420 13.90 3.93 -4.63
N LEU A 421 14.38 3.42 -5.76
CA LEU A 421 13.72 3.59 -7.06
C LEU A 421 12.32 2.99 -7.04
N TRP A 422 12.17 1.77 -6.52
CA TRP A 422 10.87 1.13 -6.38
C TRP A 422 9.91 1.97 -5.52
N LEU A 423 10.37 2.42 -4.34
CA LEU A 423 9.56 3.24 -3.43
C LEU A 423 9.13 4.54 -4.10
N VAL A 424 10.04 5.26 -4.75
CA VAL A 424 9.73 6.53 -5.42
C VAL A 424 8.75 6.30 -6.57
N ILE A 425 9.01 5.34 -7.46
CA ILE A 425 8.19 5.09 -8.65
C ILE A 425 6.79 4.62 -8.25
N PHE A 426 6.68 3.58 -7.42
CA PHE A 426 5.39 2.97 -7.11
C PHE A 426 4.59 3.79 -6.13
N LEU A 427 5.19 4.39 -5.09
CA LEU A 427 4.41 5.24 -4.19
C LEU A 427 3.94 6.52 -4.88
N ALA A 428 4.70 7.09 -5.81
CA ALA A 428 4.23 8.21 -6.62
C ALA A 428 3.13 7.81 -7.61
N ALA A 429 3.26 6.64 -8.26
CA ALA A 429 2.22 6.12 -9.14
C ALA A 429 0.92 5.83 -8.35
N PHE A 430 1.03 5.23 -7.18
CA PHE A 430 -0.08 4.92 -6.28
C PHE A 430 -0.80 6.19 -5.82
N ASP A 431 -0.06 7.25 -5.48
CA ASP A 431 -0.65 8.54 -5.08
C ASP A 431 -1.47 9.19 -6.19
N ARG A 432 -1.13 8.94 -7.46
CA ARG A 432 -1.89 9.42 -8.64
C ARG A 432 -3.10 8.55 -8.97
N LEU A 433 -3.04 7.26 -8.69
CA LEU A 433 -4.07 6.29 -9.09
C LEU A 433 -5.13 6.05 -8.02
N VAL A 434 -4.82 6.34 -6.77
CA VAL A 434 -5.74 6.11 -5.65
C VAL A 434 -6.90 7.14 -5.67
N PRO A 435 -8.16 6.70 -5.53
CA PRO A 435 -9.32 7.61 -5.50
C PRO A 435 -9.34 8.46 -4.21
N ALA A 436 -10.07 9.58 -4.26
CA ALA A 436 -10.34 10.39 -3.08
C ALA A 436 -11.16 9.58 -2.04
N SER A 437 -11.01 9.90 -0.75
CA SER A 437 -11.76 9.22 0.30
C SER A 437 -13.11 9.89 0.53
N ASN A 438 -14.16 9.10 0.71
CA ASN A 438 -15.53 9.57 0.99
C ASN A 438 -15.78 9.95 2.46
N THR A 439 -14.77 9.83 3.33
CA THR A 439 -14.87 10.10 4.77
C THR A 439 -13.80 11.09 5.24
N PRO A 440 -14.10 11.98 6.21
CA PRO A 440 -13.14 12.97 6.71
C PRO A 440 -11.91 12.30 7.36
N ARG A 441 -10.75 12.95 7.22
CA ARG A 441 -9.45 12.46 7.70
C ARG A 441 -9.25 12.74 9.19
N PHE A 442 -8.52 11.85 9.86
CA PHE A 442 -7.98 12.09 11.21
C PHE A 442 -6.58 12.72 11.12
N PHE A 443 -6.45 13.99 11.51
CA PHE A 443 -5.29 14.86 11.28
C PHE A 443 -3.95 14.50 11.99
N PRO A 444 -3.89 13.94 13.21
CA PRO A 444 -2.61 13.77 13.92
C PRO A 444 -1.69 12.66 13.34
N LEU A 445 -2.24 11.65 12.68
CA LEU A 445 -1.46 10.53 12.11
C LEU A 445 -0.60 10.96 10.89
N ASP A 446 -1.02 11.98 10.15
CA ASP A 446 -0.29 12.45 8.96
C ASP A 446 1.03 13.16 9.33
N ARG A 447 1.08 13.85 10.49
CA ARG A 447 2.30 14.48 11.01
C ARG A 447 3.31 13.43 11.49
N PHE A 448 2.82 12.39 12.18
CA PHE A 448 3.66 11.26 12.58
C PHE A 448 4.25 10.52 11.37
N ASN A 449 3.45 10.26 10.34
CA ASN A 449 3.93 9.67 9.09
C ASN A 449 5.05 10.50 8.44
N THR A 450 4.90 11.82 8.38
CA THR A 450 5.91 12.72 7.81
C THR A 450 7.22 12.67 8.59
N LEU A 451 7.15 12.72 9.92
CA LEU A 451 8.33 12.61 10.79
C LEU A 451 8.99 11.23 10.67
N TYR A 452 8.19 10.17 10.64
CA TYR A 452 8.66 8.80 10.47
C TYR A 452 9.48 8.66 9.18
N PHE A 453 8.98 9.15 8.04
CA PHE A 453 9.73 9.11 6.79
C PHE A 453 10.99 9.98 6.83
N ALA A 454 10.92 11.16 7.44
CA ALA A 454 12.07 12.04 7.60
C ALA A 454 13.20 11.39 8.40
N LEU A 455 12.88 10.57 9.41
CA LEU A 455 13.84 9.83 10.22
C LEU A 455 14.43 8.58 9.53
N CYS A 456 13.78 8.06 8.48
CA CYS A 456 14.30 6.92 7.72
C CYS A 456 15.66 7.22 7.08
N ILE A 457 15.78 8.41 6.49
CA ILE A 457 16.97 8.85 5.75
C ILE A 457 18.22 8.91 6.64
N PRO A 458 18.23 9.67 7.76
CA PRO A 458 19.40 9.71 8.63
C PRO A 458 19.68 8.36 9.27
N LEU A 459 18.66 7.52 9.53
CA LEU A 459 18.87 6.17 10.04
C LEU A 459 19.62 5.29 9.03
N VAL A 460 19.18 5.26 7.76
CA VAL A 460 19.86 4.49 6.71
C VAL A 460 21.29 5.01 6.51
N LEU A 461 21.50 6.33 6.50
CA LEU A 461 22.84 6.92 6.43
C LEU A 461 23.71 6.52 7.62
N TYR A 462 23.17 6.55 8.84
CA TYR A 462 23.91 6.19 10.03
C TYR A 462 24.32 4.72 10.00
N THR A 463 23.35 3.83 9.79
CA THR A 463 23.52 2.37 9.82
C THR A 463 24.44 1.88 8.70
N SER A 464 24.41 2.55 7.53
CA SER A 464 25.16 2.10 6.36
C SER A 464 26.53 2.73 6.21
N LEU A 465 26.72 3.96 6.69
CA LEU A 465 27.93 4.74 6.43
C LEU A 465 28.58 5.21 7.74
N VAL A 466 27.84 5.97 8.55
CA VAL A 466 28.43 6.69 9.70
C VAL A 466 28.92 5.73 10.78
N HIS A 467 28.16 4.66 11.07
CA HIS A 467 28.50 3.75 12.15
C HIS A 467 29.85 3.06 11.94
N GLN A 468 30.07 2.47 10.75
CA GLN A 468 31.37 1.86 10.45
C GLN A 468 32.51 2.89 10.43
N LEU A 469 32.27 4.11 9.94
CA LEU A 469 33.31 5.14 9.88
C LEU A 469 33.74 5.63 11.27
N VAL A 470 32.81 5.71 12.22
CA VAL A 470 33.07 6.27 13.56
C VAL A 470 33.43 5.19 14.57
N PHE A 471 32.73 4.05 14.54
CA PHE A 471 32.82 3.00 15.56
C PHE A 471 33.52 1.73 15.06
N GLY A 472 33.73 1.54 13.75
CA GLY A 472 34.35 0.34 13.19
C GLY A 472 33.56 -0.93 13.54
N GLN A 473 34.24 -1.90 14.16
CA GLN A 473 33.65 -3.13 14.72
C GLN A 473 33.20 -2.99 16.19
N ARG A 474 33.23 -1.78 16.77
CA ARG A 474 32.68 -1.56 18.11
C ARG A 474 31.17 -1.31 17.98
N LEU A 475 30.38 -1.89 18.88
CA LEU A 475 28.91 -1.74 18.91
C LEU A 475 28.20 -2.28 17.64
N GLU A 476 28.66 -3.40 17.07
CA GLU A 476 28.11 -4.00 15.84
C GLU A 476 26.60 -4.25 15.87
N PHE A 477 26.02 -4.44 17.07
CA PHE A 477 24.59 -4.65 17.25
C PHE A 477 23.75 -3.35 17.21
N LEU A 478 24.36 -2.18 17.41
CA LEU A 478 23.64 -0.90 17.50
C LEU A 478 22.91 -0.52 16.19
N PRO A 479 23.52 -0.65 14.99
CA PRO A 479 22.80 -0.41 13.73
C PRO A 479 21.62 -1.35 13.52
N LEU A 480 21.79 -2.63 13.87
CA LEU A 480 20.75 -3.65 13.77
C LEU A 480 19.58 -3.30 14.69
N MET A 481 19.87 -3.01 15.95
CA MET A 481 18.89 -2.59 16.95
C MET A 481 18.12 -1.34 16.53
N LEU A 482 18.82 -0.28 16.09
CA LEU A 482 18.16 0.96 15.66
C LEU A 482 17.26 0.75 14.45
N THR A 483 17.69 -0.09 13.51
CA THR A 483 16.88 -0.47 12.35
C THR A 483 15.61 -1.17 12.80
N SER A 484 15.73 -2.20 13.65
CA SER A 484 14.61 -2.98 14.17
C SER A 484 13.63 -2.15 14.99
N VAL A 485 14.12 -1.28 15.87
CA VAL A 485 13.27 -0.40 16.70
C VAL A 485 12.55 0.62 15.84
N TYR A 486 13.24 1.26 14.90
CA TYR A 486 12.62 2.22 13.99
C TYR A 486 11.50 1.56 13.18
N THR A 487 11.76 0.42 12.55
CA THR A 487 10.75 -0.26 11.73
C THR A 487 9.62 -0.86 12.57
N ALA A 488 9.87 -1.26 13.82
CA ALA A 488 8.84 -1.72 14.75
C ALA A 488 7.95 -0.60 15.31
N LEU A 489 8.47 0.63 15.48
CA LEU A 489 7.75 1.76 16.08
C LEU A 489 6.47 2.16 15.32
N ARG A 490 6.45 1.95 14.00
CA ARG A 490 5.24 2.21 13.21
C ARG A 490 4.27 1.04 13.21
N ASP A 491 4.80 -0.16 13.37
CA ASP A 491 4.08 -1.41 13.27
C ASP A 491 3.06 -1.61 14.41
N GLY A 492 3.21 -0.87 15.53
CA GLY A 492 2.28 -0.86 16.66
C GLY A 492 1.11 0.15 16.61
N ASP A 493 1.04 1.07 15.64
CA ASP A 493 0.11 2.22 15.66
C ASP A 493 -1.03 2.14 14.62
N LEU A 494 -1.54 0.93 14.38
CA LEU A 494 -2.66 0.69 13.48
C LEU A 494 -3.95 0.44 14.24
N ARG A 495 -4.66 1.51 14.60
CA ARG A 495 -6.06 1.38 15.03
C ARG A 495 -6.91 0.85 13.86
N PRO A 496 -7.73 -0.19 14.05
CA PRO A 496 -8.79 -0.49 13.11
C PRO A 496 -9.75 0.70 13.12
N GLN A 497 -9.90 1.38 11.98
CA GLN A 497 -10.97 2.36 11.81
C GLN A 497 -12.31 1.61 11.77
N ILE A 498 -12.80 1.26 12.96
CA ILE A 498 -14.18 0.87 13.22
C ILE A 498 -14.93 2.19 13.46
N HIS A 499 -16.04 2.34 12.73
CA HIS A 499 -16.88 3.53 12.65
C HIS A 499 -17.15 4.22 13.99
N ASP A 500 -17.35 5.55 13.95
CA ASP A 500 -18.39 6.17 14.76
C ASP A 500 -19.27 7.14 13.96
N ARG A 501 -20.51 7.19 14.41
CA ARG A 501 -21.72 7.69 13.77
C ARG A 501 -21.84 9.22 13.80
N CYS A 502 -22.75 9.71 12.97
CA CYS A 502 -23.42 11.01 13.02
C CYS A 502 -23.52 11.61 14.44
N ALA A 503 -23.04 12.82 14.57
CA ALA A 503 -23.67 13.88 15.34
C ALA A 503 -23.36 15.18 14.61
N ASP A 504 -24.37 15.76 13.96
CA ASP A 504 -24.35 17.14 13.51
C ASP A 504 -24.21 18.03 14.75
N ASP A 505 -23.07 18.69 14.90
CA ASP A 505 -22.93 19.84 15.79
C ASP A 505 -23.11 21.10 14.92
N PRO A 506 -24.21 21.85 15.05
CA PRO A 506 -24.50 23.01 14.20
C PRO A 506 -23.63 24.24 14.51
N ASN A 507 -22.82 24.25 15.58
CA ASN A 507 -22.32 25.50 16.18
C ASN A 507 -20.79 25.70 16.19
N GLY A 508 -20.04 25.05 15.30
CA GLY A 508 -18.61 25.33 15.14
C GLY A 508 -18.34 26.53 14.22
N PRO A 509 -17.55 27.56 14.64
CA PRO A 509 -17.24 28.70 13.77
C PRO A 509 -16.35 28.27 12.60
N ASN A 510 -16.84 28.47 11.38
CA ASN A 510 -16.12 28.23 10.13
C ASN A 510 -15.06 29.32 9.90
N GLU A 511 -13.88 29.17 10.48
CA GLU A 511 -12.71 29.98 10.13
C GLU A 511 -12.08 29.50 8.80
N GLY A 512 -12.19 30.34 7.77
CA GLY A 512 -11.11 30.64 6.80
C GLY A 512 -10.47 29.52 5.97
N ALA A 513 -11.11 28.35 5.84
CA ALA A 513 -10.59 27.25 5.01
C ALA A 513 -11.13 27.32 3.57
N MET A 514 -10.22 27.24 2.59
CA MET A 514 -10.52 27.06 1.17
C MET A 514 -11.58 25.95 0.96
N PRO A 515 -12.50 26.05 -0.01
CA PRO A 515 -13.41 24.96 -0.33
C PRO A 515 -12.59 23.69 -0.66
N ARG A 516 -12.80 22.61 0.11
CA ARG A 516 -12.07 21.33 0.00
C ARG A 516 -12.27 20.60 -1.34
N ASN A 517 -13.01 21.19 -2.29
CA ASN A 517 -13.43 20.58 -3.54
C ASN A 517 -12.47 20.76 -4.73
N VAL A 518 -11.33 21.46 -4.54
CA VAL A 518 -10.29 21.65 -5.59
C VAL A 518 -9.05 20.80 -5.31
N ALA A 519 -9.22 19.60 -4.74
CA ALA A 519 -8.13 18.67 -4.49
C ALA A 519 -7.97 17.67 -5.64
N HIS A 520 -7.03 18.01 -6.54
CA HIS A 520 -6.22 17.13 -7.37
C HIS A 520 -6.86 16.26 -8.48
N GLY A 521 -8.12 15.81 -8.35
CA GLY A 521 -8.81 14.95 -9.33
C GLY A 521 -9.85 15.68 -10.21
N ASN A 522 -10.61 16.60 -9.61
CA ASN A 522 -11.77 17.20 -10.28
C ASN A 522 -11.38 18.18 -11.40
N SER A 523 -10.27 18.92 -11.27
CA SER A 523 -9.86 19.91 -12.28
C SER A 523 -9.56 19.27 -13.64
N LEU A 524 -8.98 18.06 -13.67
CA LEU A 524 -8.72 17.33 -14.91
C LEU A 524 -10.02 16.83 -15.54
N LEU A 525 -10.93 16.27 -14.73
CA LEU A 525 -12.25 15.84 -15.21
C LEU A 525 -13.06 17.02 -15.78
N TRP A 526 -12.97 18.20 -15.16
CA TRP A 526 -13.57 19.43 -15.68
C TRP A 526 -12.92 19.87 -17.00
N ILE A 527 -11.58 19.84 -17.11
CA ILE A 527 -10.88 20.16 -18.37
C ILE A 527 -11.30 19.18 -19.48
N ASP A 528 -11.40 17.89 -19.18
CA ASP A 528 -11.83 16.86 -20.13
C ASP A 528 -13.26 17.10 -20.61
N LEU A 529 -14.19 17.45 -19.71
CA LEU A 529 -15.56 17.85 -20.06
C LEU A 529 -15.60 19.11 -20.93
N LEU A 530 -14.83 20.13 -20.58
CA LEU A 530 -14.76 21.39 -21.34
C LEU A 530 -14.25 21.13 -22.77
N ASN A 531 -13.17 20.37 -22.91
CA ASN A 531 -12.62 19.99 -24.21
C ASN A 531 -13.59 19.08 -25.00
N LYS A 532 -14.32 18.19 -24.32
CA LYS A 532 -15.33 17.32 -24.94
C LYS A 532 -16.46 18.14 -25.56
N LYS A 533 -16.98 19.11 -24.81
CA LYS A 533 -18.04 20.02 -25.27
C LYS A 533 -17.55 20.92 -26.41
N GLU A 534 -16.35 21.49 -26.30
CA GLU A 534 -15.74 22.32 -27.35
C GLU A 534 -15.51 21.53 -28.65
N ALA A 535 -15.18 20.23 -28.56
CA ALA A 535 -15.06 19.33 -29.70
C ALA A 535 -16.42 18.91 -30.31
N GLY A 536 -17.54 19.49 -29.87
CA GLY A 536 -18.90 19.20 -30.36
C GLY A 536 -19.41 17.82 -29.94
N LYS A 537 -18.79 17.17 -28.96
CA LYS A 537 -19.23 15.85 -28.47
C LYS A 537 -20.25 16.03 -27.35
N LYS A 538 -21.29 15.20 -27.38
CA LYS A 538 -22.33 15.19 -26.34
C LYS A 538 -21.72 14.81 -24.97
N VAL A 539 -21.97 15.65 -23.96
CA VAL A 539 -21.70 15.34 -22.55
C VAL A 539 -22.91 14.59 -21.99
N THR A 540 -22.68 13.44 -21.36
CA THR A 540 -23.75 12.57 -20.83
C THR A 540 -23.88 12.72 -19.32
N ARG A 541 -24.97 12.20 -18.76
CA ARG A 541 -25.19 12.13 -17.32
C ARG A 541 -24.06 11.37 -16.61
N GLU A 542 -23.58 10.28 -17.19
CA GLU A 542 -22.46 9.51 -16.61
C GLU A 542 -21.15 10.30 -16.57
N ASP A 543 -20.92 11.21 -17.53
CA ASP A 543 -19.76 12.09 -17.47
C ASP A 543 -19.90 13.12 -16.34
N LEU A 544 -21.11 13.66 -16.15
CA LEU A 544 -21.41 14.62 -15.08
C LEU A 544 -21.37 13.96 -13.70
N ASP A 545 -21.91 12.74 -13.56
CA ASP A 545 -21.97 11.98 -12.31
C ASP A 545 -20.57 11.59 -11.79
N GLN A 546 -19.56 11.47 -12.67
CA GLN A 546 -18.16 11.28 -12.24
C GLN A 546 -17.65 12.42 -11.35
N ILE A 547 -18.20 13.62 -11.51
CA ILE A 547 -17.82 14.81 -10.75
C ILE A 547 -18.89 15.18 -9.71
N LEU A 548 -20.17 15.13 -10.11
CA LEU A 548 -21.29 15.71 -9.37
C LEU A 548 -22.25 14.68 -8.78
N GLY A 549 -22.07 13.37 -9.03
CA GLY A 549 -23.08 12.36 -8.67
C GLY A 549 -23.34 12.20 -7.16
N HIS A 550 -22.49 12.78 -6.32
CA HIS A 550 -22.63 12.82 -4.87
C HIS A 550 -23.17 14.15 -4.32
N CYS A 551 -23.36 15.16 -5.19
CA CYS A 551 -23.78 16.49 -4.81
C CYS A 551 -25.31 16.63 -4.87
N GLN A 552 -25.90 17.30 -3.87
CA GLN A 552 -27.34 17.60 -3.85
C GLN A 552 -27.71 18.84 -4.70
N ALA A 553 -26.75 19.77 -4.86
CA ALA A 553 -26.88 20.98 -5.66
C ALA A 553 -25.50 21.37 -6.21
N VAL A 554 -25.48 22.19 -7.27
CA VAL A 554 -24.25 22.68 -7.90
C VAL A 554 -24.41 24.16 -8.25
N THR A 555 -23.35 24.94 -8.06
CA THR A 555 -23.29 26.38 -8.36
C THR A 555 -21.93 26.71 -8.97
N ASP A 556 -21.82 27.89 -9.57
CA ASP A 556 -20.56 28.49 -10.05
C ASP A 556 -19.89 27.73 -11.23
N MET A 557 -18.79 28.30 -11.72
CA MET A 557 -17.95 27.73 -12.76
C MET A 557 -17.08 26.60 -12.20
N PRO A 558 -16.80 25.52 -12.95
CA PRO A 558 -17.16 25.29 -14.37
C PRO A 558 -18.60 24.85 -14.62
N ALA A 559 -19.34 24.42 -13.59
CA ALA A 559 -20.60 23.70 -13.77
C ALA A 559 -21.68 24.52 -14.49
N ALA A 560 -21.78 25.82 -14.21
CA ALA A 560 -22.77 26.68 -14.88
C ALA A 560 -22.60 26.75 -16.41
N TYR A 561 -21.39 26.51 -16.94
CA TYR A 561 -21.17 26.40 -18.40
C TYR A 561 -21.89 25.19 -19.03
N PHE A 562 -22.20 24.16 -18.23
CA PHE A 562 -22.91 22.96 -18.63
C PHE A 562 -24.40 23.01 -18.28
N ALA A 563 -24.99 24.21 -18.14
CA ALA A 563 -26.39 24.36 -17.74
C ALA A 563 -27.34 23.57 -18.64
N GLU A 564 -27.13 23.57 -19.96
CA GLU A 564 -27.94 22.82 -20.92
C GLU A 564 -27.90 21.31 -20.67
N GLU A 565 -26.70 20.77 -20.49
CA GLU A 565 -26.50 19.34 -20.24
C GLU A 565 -26.94 18.91 -18.84
N LEU A 566 -26.83 19.80 -17.85
CA LEU A 566 -27.35 19.57 -16.49
C LEU A 566 -28.88 19.55 -16.48
N ILE A 567 -29.53 20.47 -17.20
CA ILE A 567 -31.00 20.50 -17.33
C ILE A 567 -31.50 19.25 -18.06
N GLU A 568 -30.81 18.81 -19.12
CA GLU A 568 -31.14 17.58 -19.85
C GLU A 568 -30.92 16.33 -18.98
N ALA A 569 -29.79 16.23 -18.28
CA ALA A 569 -29.41 15.05 -17.51
C ALA A 569 -30.23 14.86 -16.22
N TYR A 570 -30.69 15.95 -15.61
CA TYR A 570 -31.44 15.95 -14.34
C TYR A 570 -32.77 16.69 -14.48
N PRO A 571 -33.74 16.13 -15.22
CA PRO A 571 -34.99 16.81 -15.54
C PRO A 571 -35.82 17.14 -14.29
N ASP A 572 -35.66 16.41 -13.19
CA ASP A 572 -36.38 16.64 -11.93
C ASP A 572 -35.79 17.74 -11.06
N ALA A 573 -34.58 18.23 -11.39
CA ALA A 573 -33.93 19.28 -10.63
C ALA A 573 -34.64 20.64 -10.85
N LYS A 574 -34.71 21.43 -9.77
CA LYS A 574 -35.10 22.85 -9.84
C LYS A 574 -33.88 23.68 -10.20
N VAL A 575 -34.05 24.72 -11.02
CA VAL A 575 -32.98 25.60 -11.48
C VAL A 575 -33.15 26.99 -10.86
N ILE A 576 -32.07 27.51 -10.30
CA ILE A 576 -32.01 28.86 -9.72
C ILE A 576 -31.04 29.68 -10.57
N LEU A 577 -31.56 30.74 -11.20
CA LEU A 577 -30.75 31.68 -11.95
C LEU A 577 -30.50 32.92 -11.09
N THR A 578 -29.29 33.02 -10.54
CA THR A 578 -28.90 34.19 -9.76
C THR A 578 -28.57 35.36 -10.67
N THR A 579 -29.37 36.43 -10.61
CA THR A 579 -29.18 37.60 -11.47
C THR A 579 -28.77 38.83 -10.66
N ARG A 580 -28.05 39.74 -11.32
CA ARG A 580 -27.72 41.10 -10.88
C ARG A 580 -27.47 41.98 -12.11
N ASP A 581 -27.37 43.28 -11.90
CA ASP A 581 -27.00 44.25 -12.93
C ASP A 581 -25.70 43.86 -13.67
N THR A 582 -25.72 43.91 -15.00
CA THR A 582 -24.61 43.45 -15.88
C THR A 582 -23.33 44.22 -15.61
N GLU A 583 -23.38 45.55 -15.48
CA GLU A 583 -22.19 46.36 -15.25
C GLU A 583 -21.61 46.12 -13.85
N SER A 584 -22.49 45.97 -12.86
CA SER A 584 -22.10 45.61 -11.49
C SER A 584 -21.41 44.25 -11.42
N TRP A 585 -21.92 43.25 -12.16
CA TRP A 585 -21.27 41.94 -12.30
C TRP A 585 -19.92 42.04 -13.02
N PHE A 586 -19.86 42.78 -14.13
CA PHE A 586 -18.66 42.94 -14.95
C PHE A 586 -17.53 43.61 -14.16
N ALA A 587 -17.84 44.67 -13.41
CA ALA A 587 -16.88 45.33 -12.52
C ALA A 587 -16.37 44.39 -11.42
N SER A 588 -17.26 43.60 -10.82
CA SER A 588 -16.89 42.62 -9.78
C SER A 588 -15.95 41.53 -10.30
N MET A 589 -16.25 40.97 -11.48
CA MET A 589 -15.40 39.96 -12.14
C MET A 589 -14.04 40.52 -12.55
N THR A 590 -14.01 41.77 -13.02
CA THR A 590 -12.76 42.46 -13.38
C THR A 590 -11.84 42.60 -12.17
N THR A 591 -12.38 43.07 -11.04
CA THR A 591 -11.59 43.30 -9.82
C THR A 591 -11.17 41.99 -9.14
N ALA A 592 -12.03 40.98 -9.11
CA ALA A 592 -11.78 39.74 -8.37
C ALA A 592 -10.96 38.71 -9.18
N LEU A 593 -11.38 38.40 -10.41
CA LEU A 593 -10.88 37.23 -11.14
C LEU A 593 -9.68 37.53 -12.05
N ARG A 594 -9.59 38.75 -12.62
CA ARG A 594 -8.52 39.09 -13.59
C ARG A 594 -7.12 39.11 -13.00
N PRO A 595 -6.87 39.66 -11.80
CA PRO A 595 -5.54 39.60 -11.19
C PRO A 595 -5.01 38.16 -10.97
N MET A 596 -5.91 37.18 -10.90
CA MET A 596 -5.58 35.75 -10.76
C MET A 596 -5.15 35.08 -12.07
N LEU A 597 -5.56 35.62 -13.22
CA LEU A 597 -5.24 35.07 -14.54
C LEU A 597 -4.13 35.84 -15.25
N ASP A 598 -4.15 37.17 -15.14
CA ASP A 598 -3.33 38.06 -15.96
C ASP A 598 -2.12 38.65 -15.19
N GLY A 599 -2.02 38.34 -13.88
CA GLY A 599 -0.98 38.90 -13.02
C GLY A 599 0.40 38.24 -13.18
N PRO A 600 1.52 38.98 -13.07
CA PRO A 600 2.87 38.42 -13.19
C PRO A 600 3.19 37.39 -12.10
N LEU A 601 2.66 37.57 -10.88
CA LEU A 601 2.80 36.61 -9.79
C LEU A 601 2.01 35.31 -10.07
N ALA A 602 0.86 35.40 -10.74
CA ALA A 602 0.09 34.23 -11.16
C ALA A 602 0.82 33.45 -12.25
N ALA A 603 1.42 34.14 -13.24
CA ALA A 603 2.25 33.50 -14.26
C ALA A 603 3.47 32.79 -13.66
N PHE A 604 4.15 33.45 -12.69
CA PHE A 604 5.27 32.86 -11.97
C PHE A 604 4.85 31.60 -11.20
N THR A 605 3.84 31.71 -10.34
CA THR A 605 3.36 30.58 -9.52
C THR A 605 2.81 29.42 -10.36
N ALA A 606 2.16 29.70 -11.49
CA ALA A 606 1.71 28.66 -12.42
C ALA A 606 2.88 27.91 -13.08
N THR A 607 3.91 28.63 -13.51
CA THR A 607 5.11 28.04 -14.13
C THR A 607 5.87 27.18 -13.13
N THR A 608 6.06 27.67 -11.90
CA THR A 608 6.72 26.92 -10.84
C THR A 608 5.89 25.72 -10.39
N ASP A 609 4.56 25.83 -10.35
CA ASP A 609 3.67 24.69 -10.08
C ASP A 609 3.83 23.56 -11.11
N GLN A 610 3.98 23.90 -12.40
CA GLN A 610 4.25 22.90 -13.44
C GLN A 610 5.62 22.25 -13.26
N LEU A 611 6.67 23.06 -13.07
CA LEU A 611 8.05 22.59 -12.91
C LEU A 611 8.20 21.67 -11.69
N LEU A 612 7.56 22.02 -10.57
CA LEU A 612 7.64 21.27 -9.31
C LEU A 612 6.60 20.15 -9.21
N LEU A 613 5.80 19.96 -10.26
CA LEU A 613 4.72 18.97 -10.34
C LEU A 613 3.74 19.12 -9.16
N MET A 614 3.43 20.35 -8.78
CA MET A 614 2.57 20.66 -7.64
C MET A 614 1.13 20.18 -7.88
N PRO A 615 0.37 19.92 -6.79
CA PRO A 615 -1.01 19.49 -6.92
C PRO A 615 -1.94 20.44 -7.68
N THR A 616 -1.68 21.72 -7.54
CA THR A 616 -2.45 22.85 -8.05
C THR A 616 -2.13 23.21 -9.50
N ARG A 617 -1.15 22.54 -10.13
CA ARG A 617 -0.64 22.86 -11.49
C ARG A 617 -1.67 22.86 -12.61
N TRP A 618 -2.82 22.22 -12.39
CA TRP A 618 -3.91 22.13 -13.38
C TRP A 618 -4.92 23.27 -13.24
N ILE A 619 -4.93 24.00 -12.13
CA ILE A 619 -5.86 25.11 -11.89
C ILE A 619 -5.67 26.22 -12.93
N PRO A 620 -4.44 26.69 -13.25
CA PRO A 620 -4.26 27.70 -14.30
C PRO A 620 -4.78 27.23 -15.66
N ALA A 621 -4.55 25.98 -16.03
CA ALA A 621 -5.04 25.42 -17.30
C ALA A 621 -6.57 25.36 -17.35
N LEU A 622 -7.22 24.99 -16.24
CA LEU A 622 -8.68 25.02 -16.12
C LEU A 622 -9.22 26.45 -16.29
N LEU A 623 -8.64 27.43 -15.58
CA LEU A 623 -9.08 28.81 -15.65
C LEU A 623 -8.85 29.41 -17.06
N GLN A 624 -7.73 29.12 -17.71
CA GLN A 624 -7.46 29.54 -19.09
C GLN A 624 -8.42 28.88 -20.08
N THR A 625 -8.79 27.62 -19.86
CA THR A 625 -9.77 26.93 -20.69
C THR A 625 -11.14 27.57 -20.52
N LEU A 626 -11.55 27.89 -19.29
CA LEU A 626 -12.78 28.64 -19.02
C LEU A 626 -12.77 30.00 -19.71
N ASP A 627 -11.67 30.75 -19.58
CA ASP A 627 -11.51 32.06 -20.22
C ASP A 627 -11.61 31.98 -21.75
N ARG A 628 -11.05 30.92 -22.35
CA ARG A 628 -11.18 30.62 -23.78
C ARG A 628 -12.63 30.30 -24.17
N VAL A 629 -13.30 29.38 -23.48
CA VAL A 629 -14.63 28.89 -23.92
C VAL A 629 -15.76 29.86 -23.59
N LEU A 630 -15.60 30.71 -22.57
CA LEU A 630 -16.63 31.67 -22.15
C LEU A 630 -16.44 33.03 -22.81
N PHE A 631 -15.19 33.48 -22.87
CA PHE A 631 -14.86 34.87 -23.19
C PHE A 631 -13.94 35.00 -24.40
N GLN A 632 -13.60 33.90 -25.07
CA GLN A 632 -12.66 33.88 -26.20
C GLN A 632 -11.30 34.50 -25.87
N LYS A 633 -10.88 34.40 -24.61
CA LYS A 633 -9.68 35.06 -24.05
C LYS A 633 -9.70 36.59 -24.08
N ASP A 634 -10.88 37.19 -24.29
CA ASP A 634 -11.09 38.63 -24.21
C ASP A 634 -12.32 38.93 -23.36
N PHE A 635 -12.13 38.92 -22.05
CA PHE A 635 -13.19 39.25 -21.10
C PHE A 635 -13.69 40.69 -21.29
N ALA A 636 -12.81 41.63 -21.66
CA ALA A 636 -13.17 43.04 -21.80
C ALA A 636 -14.19 43.25 -22.92
N ALA A 637 -13.99 42.61 -24.07
CA ALA A 637 -14.91 42.66 -25.21
C ALA A 637 -16.14 41.77 -25.01
N ASN A 638 -15.97 40.55 -24.49
CA ASN A 638 -17.00 39.51 -24.55
C ASN A 638 -17.77 39.28 -23.25
N GLY A 639 -17.28 39.74 -22.10
CA GLY A 639 -17.82 39.39 -20.79
C GLY A 639 -19.30 39.75 -20.61
N ARG A 640 -19.70 40.97 -21.01
CA ARG A 640 -21.09 41.46 -20.92
C ARG A 640 -22.04 40.59 -21.75
N HIS A 641 -21.69 40.40 -23.01
CA HIS A 641 -22.47 39.59 -23.94
C HIS A 641 -22.59 38.14 -23.45
N ALA A 642 -21.49 37.55 -22.96
CA ALA A 642 -21.49 36.18 -22.45
C ALA A 642 -22.43 36.00 -21.24
N TYR A 643 -22.47 36.96 -20.31
CA TYR A 643 -23.37 36.95 -19.16
C TYR A 643 -24.84 37.07 -19.58
N GLU A 644 -25.16 38.03 -20.44
CA GLU A 644 -26.53 38.24 -20.94
C GLU A 644 -27.03 37.04 -21.75
N ALA A 645 -26.18 36.50 -22.63
CA ALA A 645 -26.48 35.33 -23.44
C ALA A 645 -26.70 34.07 -22.59
N HIS A 646 -25.90 33.88 -21.52
CA HIS A 646 -26.09 32.78 -20.58
C HIS A 646 -27.45 32.88 -19.87
N ASN A 647 -27.79 34.05 -19.34
CA ASN A 647 -29.06 34.28 -18.65
C ASN A 647 -30.26 34.06 -19.59
N ALA A 648 -30.19 34.59 -20.81
CA ALA A 648 -31.22 34.39 -21.83
C ALA A 648 -31.37 32.90 -22.21
N ARG A 649 -30.27 32.16 -22.32
CA ARG A 649 -30.29 30.72 -22.62
C ARG A 649 -30.91 29.90 -21.51
N VAL A 650 -30.57 30.16 -20.24
CA VAL A 650 -31.19 29.46 -19.09
C VAL A 650 -32.70 29.70 -19.06
N ARG A 651 -33.15 30.94 -19.27
CA ARG A 651 -34.59 31.27 -19.37
C ARG A 651 -35.31 30.49 -20.48
N ALA A 652 -34.65 30.29 -21.62
CA ALA A 652 -35.24 29.58 -22.75
C ALA A 652 -35.29 28.06 -22.53
N LEU A 653 -34.33 27.48 -21.80
CA LEU A 653 -34.21 26.04 -21.62
C LEU A 653 -35.07 25.48 -20.48
N VAL A 654 -35.27 26.25 -19.40
CA VAL A 654 -35.93 25.74 -18.19
C VAL A 654 -37.46 25.86 -18.30
N PRO A 655 -38.23 24.78 -18.08
CA PRO A 655 -39.69 24.83 -18.10
C PRO A 655 -40.27 25.78 -17.04
N ALA A 656 -41.42 26.38 -17.36
CA ALA A 656 -42.18 27.20 -16.41
C ALA A 656 -42.50 26.41 -15.13
N GLY A 657 -42.24 27.01 -13.96
CA GLY A 657 -42.40 26.38 -12.65
C GLY A 657 -41.16 25.62 -12.13
N LYS A 658 -40.11 25.44 -12.94
CA LYS A 658 -38.81 24.88 -12.52
C LYS A 658 -37.67 25.90 -12.49
N LEU A 659 -37.94 27.16 -12.85
CA LEU A 659 -36.97 28.26 -12.79
C LEU A 659 -37.35 29.24 -11.68
N LEU A 660 -36.38 29.59 -10.85
CA LEU A 660 -36.42 30.76 -9.98
C LEU A 660 -35.34 31.75 -10.44
N GLU A 661 -35.75 32.93 -10.88
CA GLU A 661 -34.83 34.07 -10.98
C GLU A 661 -34.73 34.72 -9.60
N TYR A 662 -33.50 34.86 -9.09
CA TYR A 662 -33.25 35.22 -7.70
C TYR A 662 -32.09 36.19 -7.56
N HIS A 663 -32.30 37.32 -6.91
CA HIS A 663 -31.23 38.19 -6.44
C HIS A 663 -30.97 37.91 -4.96
N VAL A 664 -29.70 37.72 -4.56
CA VAL A 664 -29.32 37.32 -3.17
C VAL A 664 -29.83 38.26 -2.07
N ARG A 665 -30.08 39.53 -2.42
CA ARG A 665 -30.66 40.55 -1.53
C ARG A 665 -32.14 40.33 -1.21
N GLU A 666 -32.84 39.47 -1.95
CA GLU A 666 -34.25 39.14 -1.70
C GLU A 666 -34.44 38.21 -0.48
N GLY A 667 -33.35 37.65 0.06
CA GLY A 667 -33.40 36.90 1.30
C GLY A 667 -33.83 35.43 1.12
N TRP A 668 -33.99 34.72 2.23
CA TRP A 668 -34.34 33.29 2.23
C TRP A 668 -35.76 33.00 1.73
N ALA A 669 -36.68 33.94 1.89
CA ALA A 669 -38.11 33.73 1.64
C ALA A 669 -38.44 33.19 0.23
N PRO A 670 -38.05 33.85 -0.88
CA PRO A 670 -38.37 33.35 -2.22
C PRO A 670 -37.69 32.02 -2.55
N LEU A 671 -36.46 31.81 -2.06
CA LEU A 671 -35.70 30.58 -2.28
C LEU A 671 -36.33 29.38 -1.55
N CYS A 672 -36.64 29.53 -0.27
CA CYS A 672 -37.28 28.49 0.54
C CYS A 672 -38.67 28.13 0.00
N ALA A 673 -39.48 29.13 -0.36
CA ALA A 673 -40.78 28.92 -0.98
C ALA A 673 -40.68 28.13 -2.29
N PHE A 674 -39.74 28.51 -3.17
CA PHE A 674 -39.50 27.79 -4.42
C PHE A 674 -39.04 26.35 -4.19
N LEU A 675 -38.24 26.09 -3.16
CA LEU A 675 -37.76 24.75 -2.82
C LEU A 675 -38.77 23.91 -2.02
N GLY A 676 -39.84 24.51 -1.49
CA GLY A 676 -40.81 23.84 -0.61
C GLY A 676 -40.22 23.54 0.78
N ARG A 677 -39.43 24.46 1.31
CA ARG A 677 -38.75 24.35 2.61
C ARG A 677 -39.12 25.52 3.52
N GLU A 678 -38.97 25.31 4.82
CA GLU A 678 -39.13 26.38 5.81
C GLU A 678 -37.93 27.33 5.77
N VAL A 679 -38.14 28.58 6.18
CA VAL A 679 -37.06 29.55 6.35
C VAL A 679 -36.27 29.17 7.62
N PRO A 680 -34.94 29.00 7.57
CA PRO A 680 -34.16 28.57 8.73
C PRO A 680 -34.31 29.49 9.96
N GLU A 681 -34.52 28.90 11.14
CA GLU A 681 -34.68 29.63 12.41
C GLU A 681 -33.42 30.39 12.83
N ASP A 682 -32.23 29.88 12.49
CA ASP A 682 -30.94 30.54 12.78
C ASP A 682 -30.73 31.86 12.02
N GLY A 683 -31.59 32.18 11.04
CA GLY A 683 -31.68 33.54 10.49
C GLY A 683 -32.14 34.58 11.52
N ALA A 684 -32.71 34.16 12.66
CA ALA A 684 -33.08 35.00 13.79
C ALA A 684 -31.93 35.22 14.80
N ALA A 685 -30.88 34.40 14.78
CA ALA A 685 -29.68 34.57 15.60
C ALA A 685 -28.60 35.40 14.87
N GLY A 686 -28.99 36.57 14.34
CA GLY A 686 -28.05 37.66 14.01
C GLY A 686 -27.35 37.63 12.63
N GLY A 687 -27.66 36.70 11.72
CA GLY A 687 -27.10 36.70 10.36
C GLY A 687 -28.19 36.55 9.31
N GLY A 688 -28.39 37.57 8.46
CA GLY A 688 -29.29 37.48 7.31
C GLY A 688 -28.85 36.43 6.27
N THR A 689 -29.37 36.50 5.03
CA THR A 689 -28.84 35.65 3.95
C THR A 689 -27.32 35.77 3.85
N PRO A 690 -26.57 34.66 3.65
CA PRO A 690 -25.12 34.70 3.62
C PRO A 690 -24.59 35.77 2.66
N HIS A 691 -23.85 36.74 3.18
CA HIS A 691 -23.18 37.78 2.41
C HIS A 691 -21.66 37.60 2.52
N LEU A 692 -21.18 36.57 1.86
CA LEU A 692 -19.78 36.15 1.81
C LEU A 692 -19.20 36.46 0.42
N ASN A 693 -17.87 36.42 0.29
CA ASN A 693 -17.18 36.50 -1.00
C ASN A 693 -17.32 37.89 -1.68
N SER A 694 -17.22 38.97 -0.89
CA SER A 694 -17.13 40.32 -1.44
C SER A 694 -15.83 40.49 -2.24
N SER A 695 -15.81 41.39 -3.22
CA SER A 695 -14.60 41.62 -4.03
C SER A 695 -13.37 41.99 -3.18
N GLU A 696 -13.57 42.71 -2.07
CA GLU A 696 -12.52 43.10 -1.13
C GLU A 696 -12.01 41.89 -0.32
N GLU A 697 -12.92 41.08 0.21
CA GLU A 697 -12.59 39.86 0.95
C GLU A 697 -11.87 38.85 0.05
N PHE A 698 -12.32 38.72 -1.20
CA PHE A 698 -11.69 37.86 -2.20
C PHE A 698 -10.27 38.33 -2.54
N ALA A 699 -10.08 39.63 -2.77
CA ALA A 699 -8.76 40.20 -3.04
C ALA A 699 -7.78 40.02 -1.86
N ALA A 700 -8.25 40.21 -0.61
CA ALA A 700 -7.45 39.96 0.59
C ALA A 700 -7.06 38.48 0.72
N ASN A 701 -8.00 37.56 0.49
CA ASN A 701 -7.76 36.12 0.50
C ASN A 701 -6.80 35.66 -0.59
N TYR A 702 -6.79 36.32 -1.75
CA TYR A 702 -5.90 36.03 -2.88
C TYR A 702 -4.41 36.27 -2.56
N HIS A 703 -4.08 37.34 -1.82
CA HIS A 703 -2.71 37.55 -1.36
C HIS A 703 -2.24 36.44 -0.40
N GLY A 704 -3.12 35.99 0.49
CA GLY A 704 -2.86 34.83 1.36
C GLY A 704 -2.70 33.51 0.57
N LEU A 705 -3.42 33.35 -0.54
CA LEU A 705 -3.30 32.19 -1.43
C LEU A 705 -1.93 32.09 -2.07
N ASN A 706 -1.44 33.18 -2.69
CA ASN A 706 -0.13 33.21 -3.33
C ASN A 706 0.99 32.91 -2.33
N TYR A 707 0.90 33.44 -1.12
CA TYR A 707 1.87 33.14 -0.06
C TYR A 707 1.89 31.65 0.31
N ARG A 708 0.71 31.02 0.45
CA ARG A 708 0.61 29.57 0.73
C ARG A 708 1.15 28.72 -0.42
N LEU A 709 0.89 29.10 -1.67
CA LEU A 709 1.42 28.42 -2.85
C LEU A 709 2.95 28.50 -2.87
N LEU A 710 3.51 29.70 -2.70
CA LEU A 710 4.96 29.91 -2.67
C LEU A 710 5.63 29.14 -1.53
N LEU A 711 5.03 29.09 -0.33
CA LEU A 711 5.54 28.26 0.76
C LEU A 711 5.50 26.76 0.43
N GLY A 712 4.42 26.28 -0.20
CA GLY A 712 4.31 24.90 -0.66
C GLY A 712 5.37 24.55 -1.71
N GLN A 713 5.60 25.44 -2.67
CA GLN A 713 6.63 25.32 -3.70
C GLN A 713 8.04 25.34 -3.09
N GLY A 714 8.31 26.26 -2.16
CA GLY A 714 9.59 26.35 -1.44
C GLY A 714 9.89 25.07 -0.65
N LYS A 715 8.89 24.52 0.04
CA LYS A 715 9.02 23.22 0.71
C LYS A 715 9.35 22.11 -0.28
N ARG A 716 8.67 22.06 -1.43
CA ARG A 716 8.89 21.04 -2.46
C ARG A 716 10.30 21.11 -3.05
N LEU A 717 10.80 22.32 -3.29
CA LEU A 717 12.18 22.55 -3.72
C LEU A 717 13.19 22.07 -2.67
N LEU A 718 12.94 22.36 -1.40
CA LEU A 718 13.80 21.88 -0.30
C LEU A 718 13.82 20.36 -0.22
N ASP A 719 12.66 19.71 -0.37
CA ASP A 719 12.56 18.25 -0.42
C ASP A 719 13.39 17.69 -1.59
N MET A 720 13.21 18.22 -2.81
CA MET A 720 13.97 17.78 -4.00
C MET A 720 15.47 18.00 -3.86
N ALA A 721 15.88 19.14 -3.30
CA ALA A 721 17.28 19.43 -3.01
C ALA A 721 17.85 18.45 -1.99
N ALA A 722 17.11 18.13 -0.92
CA ALA A 722 17.52 17.16 0.08
C ALA A 722 17.66 15.74 -0.51
N TYR A 723 16.72 15.29 -1.35
CA TYR A 723 16.82 14.00 -2.03
C TYR A 723 17.98 13.96 -3.03
N THR A 724 18.20 15.02 -3.79
CA THR A 724 19.29 15.09 -4.77
C THR A 724 20.64 15.13 -4.06
N ALA A 725 20.78 15.92 -3.00
CA ALA A 725 21.96 15.95 -2.15
C ALA A 725 22.21 14.59 -1.50
N LEU A 726 21.17 13.90 -1.02
CA LEU A 726 21.28 12.54 -0.50
C LEU A 726 21.81 11.57 -1.56
N VAL A 727 21.23 11.57 -2.77
CA VAL A 727 21.67 10.71 -3.86
C VAL A 727 23.11 11.01 -4.26
N VAL A 728 23.48 12.28 -4.40
CA VAL A 728 24.83 12.71 -4.77
C VAL A 728 25.85 12.39 -3.67
N VAL A 729 25.49 12.56 -2.40
CA VAL A 729 26.36 12.23 -1.26
C VAL A 729 26.51 10.72 -1.15
N VAL A 730 25.44 9.95 -1.27
CA VAL A 730 25.49 8.48 -1.21
C VAL A 730 26.27 7.92 -2.40
N ALA A 731 25.99 8.39 -3.62
CA ALA A 731 26.69 7.95 -4.83
C ALA A 731 28.16 8.42 -4.86
N GLY A 732 28.44 9.66 -4.43
CA GLY A 732 29.78 10.23 -4.37
C GLY A 732 30.64 9.63 -3.27
N ALA A 733 30.06 9.33 -2.10
CA ALA A 733 30.74 8.59 -1.04
C ALA A 733 30.98 7.13 -1.44
N ALA A 734 30.04 6.51 -2.16
CA ALA A 734 30.22 5.19 -2.76
C ALA A 734 31.34 5.19 -3.82
N ALA A 735 31.43 6.20 -4.68
CA ALA A 735 32.51 6.29 -5.67
C ALA A 735 33.89 6.49 -5.01
N ARG A 736 33.98 7.36 -3.99
CA ARG A 736 35.25 7.65 -3.27
C ARG A 736 35.78 6.48 -2.45
N ARG A 737 34.90 5.73 -1.76
CA ARG A 737 35.33 4.61 -0.90
C ARG A 737 35.86 3.42 -1.70
N TRP A 738 35.60 3.35 -3.01
CA TRP A 738 35.79 2.14 -3.81
C TRP A 738 36.70 2.32 -5.03
N GLY A 739 37.37 3.47 -5.15
CA GLY A 739 38.32 3.75 -6.23
C GLY A 739 37.69 3.91 -7.62
N PHE A 740 36.37 4.06 -7.69
CA PHE A 740 35.63 4.12 -8.95
C PHE A 740 35.94 5.43 -9.68
N LYS A 741 36.62 5.38 -10.83
CA LYS A 741 36.83 6.54 -11.69
C LYS A 741 35.79 6.55 -12.80
N TRP A 742 35.11 7.68 -12.97
CA TRP A 742 34.14 7.89 -14.06
C TRP A 742 34.72 7.66 -15.47
N SER A 743 36.05 7.68 -15.62
CA SER A 743 36.76 7.35 -16.86
C SER A 743 36.63 5.89 -17.29
N ASP A 744 36.26 4.98 -16.38
CA ASP A 744 36.27 3.54 -16.65
C ASP A 744 34.93 3.04 -17.23
N LEU A 745 33.97 3.96 -17.45
CA LEU A 745 32.63 3.73 -18.01
C LEU A 745 32.42 4.33 -19.41
N VAL A 746 33.43 4.99 -19.98
CA VAL A 746 33.41 5.56 -21.34
C VAL A 746 34.29 4.74 -22.27
#